data_AF-A0A846MAH4-F1
#
_entry.id   AF-A0A846MAH4-F1
#
_cell.length_a   1.000
_cell.length_b   1.000
_cell.length_c   1.000
_cell.angle_alpha   90.00
_cell.angle_beta   90.00
_cell.angle_gamma   90.00
#
_symmetry.space_group_name_H-M   'P 1'
#
loop_
_entity.id
_entity.type
_entity.pdbx_description
1 polymer ?
#
loop_
_entity_poly.entity_id
_entity_poly.type
_entity_poly.pdbx_seq_one_letter_code
_entity_poly.pdbx_strand_id
1 'polypeptide(L)'
;MSGLDYWLADTRRGQEARHMKRFAPTHWTVNFPRPMMASVVTTAPDALRVDAVFYGSGDLAGLIWEAEDKWSHPLLAYETARDFRECVLRFRWRSGGLRQLDETHGPTLTVEGRDEAGNPRSWYVRLWNYADGTAEDAWVTLDFSDMDGGFLLPGEADPVWAGDVDRMFISIAPPDYDAGTVVFGAAVEGWAEVSGIRCDGAGSVLSIGDVMVPEHGLSMATGYDDCFNQTPERIVASIHALGYRGDINHYVGMSHYFRLEPLGGGHYVSLAGGVLNTPCAAWNADFARRAKAMGMGVIWSLSYELFDAHCWNDWKQRAENGDPALTGWSPPSTLLSPAHDGAMSYLRLVAGAFVAIALAADIAVKFQVGEPWWWVMPADGRICIYDAAARAAFGGSPVSIPDIRGTLNSGQKALLDQAGAMLAASTAALCAWVKGVAPDAVTLLLAYLPTVLDPLAPEAKRANMPVGWAFPAFDVLQLEDYDWVTEGRARLTAKGIDLATQRLGYPVAEQHYFSGFVLLPEQAGQWQRIADAADAAVKRGTAATFVWALPQVARDGFTCFRLYGEEDMQAFDDVAFPLSIGREASLAPAFSTQIVESPSGHERRSSDWADARLSFDVGPGVRSEADIATLIAFFRARRGAARGFRLTDPYDDRSCAIGGMPGPLDQRLGIGDGVRAEFPLQRYYGDGEEAQARRITRPAPGSIRVAVDGVEVADGWSHAGAGVIAFDVAPADGAVLTAGFRFDVPVRFAEDRIDINRATFAAGEAPSVPLVEIRE
;
A
#
# COMPACT_ATOMS: atom_id res chain seq x y z
N MET A 1 9.67 5.85 20.87
CA MET A 1 9.85 5.05 19.64
C MET A 1 10.13 6.04 18.52
N SER A 2 11.28 5.87 17.85
CA SER A 2 11.69 6.73 16.73
C SER A 2 10.57 6.77 15.70
N GLY A 3 10.45 7.88 14.97
CA GLY A 3 9.42 8.03 13.95
C GLY A 3 9.47 6.93 12.88
N LEU A 4 8.27 6.63 12.38
CA LEU A 4 7.96 6.02 11.09
C LEU A 4 8.66 6.65 9.88
N ASP A 5 9.88 6.26 9.50
CA ASP A 5 10.48 6.72 8.24
C ASP A 5 10.20 5.74 7.08
N TYR A 6 10.21 6.26 5.85
CA TYR A 6 10.04 5.44 4.66
C TYR A 6 10.84 5.95 3.45
N TRP A 7 10.98 5.08 2.45
CA TRP A 7 11.56 5.36 1.15
C TRP A 7 10.72 4.71 0.04
N LEU A 8 10.69 5.32 -1.15
CA LEU A 8 10.14 4.72 -2.37
C LEU A 8 11.28 4.24 -3.26
N ALA A 9 11.59 2.95 -3.19
CA ALA A 9 12.66 2.33 -3.94
C ALA A 9 12.24 2.06 -5.39
N ASP A 10 12.82 2.79 -6.34
CA ASP A 10 12.63 2.54 -7.77
C ASP A 10 13.51 1.39 -8.30
N THR A 11 14.67 1.21 -7.69
CA THR A 11 15.63 0.14 -8.02
C THR A 11 16.63 -0.07 -6.88
N ARG A 12 17.43 -1.12 -6.97
CA ARG A 12 18.60 -1.30 -6.09
C ARG A 12 19.72 -0.32 -6.49
N ARG A 13 20.26 0.42 -5.52
CA ARG A 13 21.37 1.37 -5.64
C ARG A 13 22.51 1.01 -4.66
N GLY A 14 22.96 -0.23 -4.72
CA GLY A 14 24.05 -0.76 -3.86
C GLY A 14 23.58 -1.64 -2.70
N GLN A 15 22.27 -1.90 -2.57
CA GLN A 15 21.77 -2.93 -1.66
C GLN A 15 22.19 -4.33 -2.10
N GLU A 16 22.22 -5.26 -1.15
CA GLU A 16 22.68 -6.64 -1.35
C GLU A 16 21.86 -7.37 -2.44
N ALA A 17 22.58 -8.17 -3.22
CA ALA A 17 22.02 -9.03 -4.25
C ALA A 17 22.68 -10.39 -4.16
N ARG A 18 21.93 -11.41 -4.56
CA ARG A 18 22.40 -12.79 -4.73
C ARG A 18 22.11 -13.28 -6.13
N HIS A 19 22.42 -14.54 -6.37
CA HIS A 19 22.14 -15.19 -7.65
C HIS A 19 21.02 -16.20 -7.49
N MET A 20 20.16 -16.28 -8.51
CA MET A 20 19.15 -17.32 -8.66
C MET A 20 19.30 -18.00 -10.01
N LYS A 21 18.81 -19.24 -10.12
CA LYS A 21 18.63 -19.87 -11.42
C LYS A 21 17.40 -19.28 -12.12
N ARG A 22 17.53 -19.00 -13.42
CA ARG A 22 16.39 -18.68 -14.29
C ARG A 22 15.39 -19.84 -14.23
N PHE A 23 14.10 -19.54 -14.34
CA PHE A 23 12.99 -20.48 -14.17
C PHE A 23 12.80 -21.02 -12.74
N ALA A 24 13.30 -20.32 -11.72
CA ALA A 24 13.07 -20.72 -10.33
C ALA A 24 11.57 -20.87 -10.04
N PRO A 25 11.12 -21.99 -9.42
CA PRO A 25 9.70 -22.27 -9.19
C PRO A 25 8.90 -21.13 -8.55
N THR A 26 9.54 -20.39 -7.64
CA THR A 26 8.93 -19.30 -6.88
C THR A 26 8.46 -18.11 -7.72
N HIS A 27 9.03 -17.91 -8.91
CA HIS A 27 8.80 -16.72 -9.73
C HIS A 27 7.92 -16.97 -10.96
N TRP A 28 7.49 -18.21 -11.18
CA TRP A 28 6.43 -18.49 -12.14
C TRP A 28 5.10 -17.92 -11.64
N THR A 29 4.29 -17.45 -12.58
CA THR A 29 2.94 -16.95 -12.31
C THR A 29 1.90 -17.72 -13.12
N VAL A 30 0.63 -17.58 -12.77
CA VAL A 30 -0.49 -18.11 -13.56
C VAL A 30 -1.45 -17.00 -13.95
N ASN A 31 -2.00 -17.05 -15.16
CA ASN A 31 -3.07 -16.15 -15.59
C ASN A 31 -4.11 -16.92 -16.42
N PHE A 32 -5.36 -16.48 -16.35
CA PHE A 32 -6.50 -17.15 -16.97
C PHE A 32 -7.71 -16.20 -17.12
N PRO A 33 -8.61 -16.44 -18.08
CA PRO A 33 -9.89 -15.75 -18.14
C PRO A 33 -10.86 -16.31 -17.10
N ARG A 34 -11.75 -15.49 -16.53
CA ARG A 34 -12.92 -16.00 -15.77
C ARG A 34 -13.96 -16.57 -16.74
N PRO A 35 -14.73 -17.60 -16.38
CA PRO A 35 -14.97 -18.12 -15.03
C PRO A 35 -14.01 -19.23 -14.56
N MET A 36 -13.08 -19.71 -15.39
CA MET A 36 -12.08 -20.68 -14.91
C MET A 36 -11.22 -20.08 -13.79
N MET A 37 -10.68 -20.95 -12.94
CA MET A 37 -9.79 -20.56 -11.85
C MET A 37 -8.53 -21.43 -11.90
N ALA A 38 -7.38 -20.83 -11.63
CA ALA A 38 -6.13 -21.57 -11.45
C ALA A 38 -5.27 -20.92 -10.36
N SER A 39 -4.30 -21.68 -9.86
CA SER A 39 -3.33 -21.20 -8.88
C SER A 39 -2.00 -21.92 -9.09
N VAL A 40 -0.90 -21.32 -8.65
CA VAL A 40 0.42 -21.92 -8.68
C VAL A 40 1.04 -21.96 -7.28
N VAL A 41 1.60 -23.10 -6.90
CA VAL A 41 2.30 -23.29 -5.63
C VAL A 41 3.65 -23.97 -5.88
N THR A 42 4.66 -23.66 -5.06
CA THR A 42 5.92 -24.42 -5.10
C THR A 42 5.80 -25.65 -4.21
N THR A 43 6.29 -26.79 -4.71
CA THR A 43 6.24 -28.09 -4.01
C THR A 43 7.61 -28.57 -3.57
N ALA A 44 8.68 -28.05 -4.20
CA ALA A 44 10.08 -28.25 -3.83
C ALA A 44 10.93 -27.06 -4.35
N PRO A 45 12.21 -26.94 -3.96
CA PRO A 45 13.10 -25.89 -4.48
C PRO A 45 13.25 -25.87 -6.02
N ASP A 46 13.02 -27.01 -6.66
CA ASP A 46 13.06 -27.21 -8.12
C ASP A 46 11.73 -27.72 -8.68
N ALA A 47 10.60 -27.52 -7.98
CA ALA A 47 9.29 -27.97 -8.44
C ALA A 47 8.14 -27.01 -8.07
N LEU A 48 7.17 -26.93 -8.98
CA LEU A 48 5.90 -26.25 -8.80
C LEU A 48 4.73 -27.11 -9.26
N ARG A 49 3.54 -26.76 -8.81
CA ARG A 49 2.26 -27.34 -9.24
C ARG A 49 1.27 -26.24 -9.57
N VAL A 50 0.54 -26.45 -10.64
CA VAL A 50 -0.64 -25.68 -11.03
C VAL A 50 -1.86 -26.57 -10.87
N ASP A 51 -2.86 -26.07 -10.14
CA ASP A 51 -4.20 -26.66 -10.10
C ASP A 51 -5.16 -25.70 -10.83
N ALA A 52 -6.08 -26.26 -11.61
CA ALA A 52 -7.04 -25.53 -12.42
C ALA A 52 -8.44 -26.15 -12.34
N VAL A 53 -9.46 -25.31 -12.50
CA VAL A 53 -10.85 -25.72 -12.69
C VAL A 53 -11.44 -24.97 -13.89
N PHE A 54 -12.06 -25.72 -14.79
CA PHE A 54 -12.60 -25.25 -16.06
C PHE A 54 -14.12 -25.38 -16.08
N TYR A 55 -14.77 -24.44 -16.75
CA TYR A 55 -16.21 -24.36 -16.93
C TYR A 55 -16.63 -24.31 -18.40
N GLY A 56 -15.70 -24.23 -19.35
CA GLY A 56 -15.99 -24.34 -20.77
C GLY A 56 -14.83 -24.83 -21.63
N SER A 57 -15.15 -25.21 -22.87
CA SER A 57 -14.22 -25.78 -23.85
C SER A 57 -13.21 -24.77 -24.42
N GLY A 58 -13.44 -23.47 -24.20
CA GLY A 58 -12.52 -22.40 -24.56
C GLY A 58 -11.58 -21.97 -23.44
N ASP A 59 -11.71 -22.55 -22.24
CA ASP A 59 -10.92 -22.15 -21.09
C ASP A 59 -9.44 -22.52 -21.26
N LEU A 60 -8.54 -21.59 -20.93
CA LEU A 60 -7.10 -21.77 -21.04
C LEU A 60 -6.38 -20.94 -19.98
N ALA A 61 -5.57 -21.61 -19.16
CA ALA A 61 -4.61 -20.97 -18.27
C ALA A 61 -3.21 -20.97 -18.91
N GLY A 62 -2.41 -19.97 -18.56
CA GLY A 62 -0.97 -19.92 -18.87
C GLY A 62 -0.16 -20.01 -17.58
N LEU A 63 0.78 -20.94 -17.51
CA LEU A 63 1.88 -20.93 -16.55
C LEU A 63 3.02 -20.10 -17.14
N ILE A 64 3.32 -18.94 -16.55
CA ILE A 64 4.07 -17.84 -17.16
C ILE A 64 5.43 -17.63 -16.49
N TRP A 65 6.45 -17.44 -17.31
CA TRP A 65 7.73 -16.87 -16.93
C TRP A 65 7.95 -15.55 -17.68
N GLU A 66 8.16 -14.45 -16.96
CA GLU A 66 8.44 -13.13 -17.56
C GLU A 66 9.95 -12.82 -17.53
N ALA A 67 10.47 -12.19 -18.58
CA ALA A 67 11.88 -11.78 -18.61
C ALA A 67 12.16 -10.60 -17.66
N GLU A 68 11.13 -9.83 -17.32
CA GLU A 68 11.14 -8.73 -16.36
C GLU A 68 10.29 -9.11 -15.15
N ASP A 69 10.81 -8.86 -13.96
CA ASP A 69 10.04 -9.01 -12.73
C ASP A 69 9.15 -7.78 -12.49
N LYS A 70 7.85 -7.95 -12.74
CA LYS A 70 6.84 -6.89 -12.53
C LYS A 70 6.05 -7.02 -11.24
N TRP A 71 6.33 -8.05 -10.44
CA TRP A 71 5.49 -8.43 -9.30
C TRP A 71 6.19 -8.22 -7.97
N SER A 72 7.50 -8.39 -7.93
CA SER A 72 8.30 -8.16 -6.72
C SER A 72 8.48 -6.68 -6.46
N HIS A 73 8.64 -6.33 -5.18
CA HIS A 73 9.19 -5.03 -4.79
C HIS A 73 10.55 -4.80 -5.49
N PRO A 74 10.88 -3.59 -5.99
CA PRO A 74 12.13 -3.33 -6.72
C PRO A 74 13.41 -3.75 -6.00
N LEU A 75 13.43 -3.67 -4.67
CA LEU A 75 14.55 -4.18 -3.86
C LEU A 75 14.71 -5.70 -3.89
N LEU A 76 13.67 -6.45 -4.22
CA LEU A 76 13.61 -7.93 -4.23
C LEU A 76 13.54 -8.52 -5.64
N ALA A 77 13.25 -7.71 -6.66
CA ALA A 77 13.10 -8.13 -8.04
C ALA A 77 14.37 -8.77 -8.63
N TYR A 78 14.22 -9.77 -9.51
CA TYR A 78 15.34 -10.22 -10.33
C TYR A 78 15.62 -9.24 -11.48
N GLU A 79 16.85 -9.27 -12.01
CA GLU A 79 17.23 -8.42 -13.13
C GLU A 79 16.48 -8.77 -14.42
N THR A 80 16.16 -7.75 -15.22
CA THR A 80 15.53 -7.98 -16.53
C THR A 80 16.54 -8.57 -17.51
N ALA A 81 16.30 -9.81 -17.97
CA ALA A 81 17.18 -10.52 -18.89
C ALA A 81 16.40 -11.18 -20.04
N ARG A 82 16.40 -10.52 -21.21
CA ARG A 82 15.56 -10.85 -22.37
C ARG A 82 16.17 -11.85 -23.35
N ASP A 83 17.48 -12.08 -23.26
CA ASP A 83 18.17 -13.06 -24.08
C ASP A 83 18.15 -14.44 -23.39
N PHE A 84 17.57 -15.41 -24.07
CA PHE A 84 17.44 -16.80 -23.63
C PHE A 84 18.28 -17.75 -24.46
N ARG A 85 18.96 -17.30 -25.55
CA ARG A 85 19.74 -18.18 -26.45
C ARG A 85 20.68 -19.14 -25.74
N GLU A 86 21.35 -18.63 -24.71
CA GLU A 86 22.36 -19.36 -23.94
C GLU A 86 21.73 -20.12 -22.77
N CYS A 87 20.46 -20.54 -22.91
CA CYS A 87 19.71 -21.31 -21.91
C CYS A 87 19.28 -22.66 -22.48
N VAL A 88 19.43 -23.71 -21.67
CA VAL A 88 18.78 -25.00 -21.89
C VAL A 88 17.94 -25.32 -20.67
N LEU A 89 16.62 -25.33 -20.84
CA LEU A 89 15.64 -25.62 -19.79
C LEU A 89 15.25 -27.10 -19.83
N ARG A 90 15.36 -27.78 -18.68
CA ARG A 90 14.93 -29.16 -18.48
C ARG A 90 13.98 -29.25 -17.31
N PHE A 91 12.92 -30.02 -17.45
CA PHE A 91 11.99 -30.34 -16.37
C PHE A 91 11.23 -31.61 -16.67
N ARG A 92 10.68 -32.24 -15.63
CA ARG A 92 9.70 -33.30 -15.75
C ARG A 92 8.30 -32.69 -15.68
N TRP A 93 7.50 -32.94 -16.71
CA TRP A 93 6.09 -32.62 -16.74
C TRP A 93 5.27 -33.81 -16.26
N ARG A 94 4.33 -33.59 -15.34
CA ARG A 94 3.29 -34.54 -14.99
C ARG A 94 1.94 -33.85 -14.99
N SER A 95 0.90 -34.47 -15.55
CA SER A 95 -0.43 -33.86 -15.58
C SER A 95 -1.57 -34.87 -15.43
N GLY A 96 -2.75 -34.38 -15.09
CA GLY A 96 -3.99 -35.16 -15.13
C GLY A 96 -5.21 -34.24 -15.20
N GLY A 97 -6.28 -34.69 -15.86
CA GLY A 97 -7.49 -33.87 -16.06
C GLY A 97 -7.27 -32.67 -16.98
N LEU A 98 -6.28 -32.76 -17.88
CA LEU A 98 -5.90 -31.73 -18.86
C LEU A 98 -5.80 -32.35 -20.26
N ARG A 99 -5.75 -31.52 -21.31
CA ARG A 99 -5.22 -31.96 -22.62
C ARG A 99 -3.82 -32.54 -22.45
N GLN A 100 -3.55 -33.67 -23.09
CA GLN A 100 -2.28 -34.37 -22.97
C GLN A 100 -1.20 -33.75 -23.89
N LEU A 101 0.08 -34.03 -23.62
CA LEU A 101 1.19 -33.44 -24.38
C LEU A 101 1.13 -33.76 -25.89
N ASP A 102 0.79 -35.01 -26.22
CA ASP A 102 0.81 -35.54 -27.59
C ASP A 102 -0.47 -35.22 -28.39
N GLU A 103 -1.43 -34.52 -27.81
CA GLU A 103 -2.66 -34.12 -28.49
C GLU A 103 -2.52 -32.78 -29.24
N THR A 104 -3.45 -32.53 -30.16
CA THR A 104 -3.68 -31.18 -30.70
C THR A 104 -4.18 -30.27 -29.58
N HIS A 105 -3.65 -29.04 -29.51
CA HIS A 105 -3.89 -28.11 -28.39
C HIS A 105 -3.42 -28.60 -27.01
N GLY A 106 -2.56 -29.63 -26.98
CA GLY A 106 -1.80 -29.99 -25.79
C GLY A 106 -0.90 -28.84 -25.28
N PRO A 107 -0.31 -28.99 -24.08
CA PRO A 107 0.59 -27.99 -23.51
C PRO A 107 1.65 -27.51 -24.51
N THR A 108 1.59 -26.21 -24.80
CA THR A 108 2.40 -25.53 -25.80
C THR A 108 3.07 -24.34 -25.12
N LEU A 109 4.39 -24.23 -25.29
CA LEU A 109 5.13 -23.05 -24.88
C LEU A 109 4.95 -21.96 -25.93
N THR A 110 4.28 -20.88 -25.55
CA THR A 110 4.22 -19.66 -26.35
C THR A 110 5.37 -18.76 -25.92
N VAL A 111 6.22 -18.35 -26.86
CA VAL A 111 7.31 -17.38 -26.64
C VAL A 111 6.90 -16.06 -27.29
N GLU A 112 6.80 -14.99 -26.52
CA GLU A 112 6.42 -13.66 -27.01
C GLU A 112 7.59 -12.69 -26.85
N GLY A 113 7.90 -11.95 -27.91
CA GLY A 113 9.03 -11.02 -27.91
C GLY A 113 9.22 -10.34 -29.26
N ARG A 114 10.46 -10.17 -29.67
CA ARG A 114 10.84 -9.57 -30.96
C ARG A 114 11.68 -10.51 -31.80
N ASP A 115 11.46 -10.46 -33.11
CA ASP A 115 12.31 -11.15 -34.10
C ASP A 115 13.72 -10.51 -34.19
N GLU A 116 14.63 -11.04 -35.02
CA GLU A 116 16.01 -10.53 -35.14
C GLU A 116 16.06 -9.09 -35.67
N ALA A 117 15.05 -8.71 -36.44
CA ALA A 117 14.87 -7.35 -36.95
C ALA A 117 14.18 -6.41 -35.94
N GLY A 118 13.80 -6.90 -34.75
CA GLY A 118 13.14 -6.14 -33.71
C GLY A 118 11.61 -6.05 -33.84
N ASN A 119 10.98 -6.82 -34.74
CA ASN A 119 9.53 -6.79 -34.92
C ASN A 119 8.84 -7.69 -33.86
N PRO A 120 7.73 -7.25 -33.24
CA PRO A 120 6.96 -8.10 -32.35
C PRO A 120 6.56 -9.43 -33.00
N ARG A 121 6.83 -10.55 -32.34
CA ARG A 121 6.54 -11.89 -32.83
C ARG A 121 6.23 -12.84 -31.68
N SER A 122 5.39 -13.83 -31.98
CA SER A 122 5.08 -14.96 -31.11
C SER A 122 5.43 -16.27 -31.81
N TRP A 123 6.04 -17.19 -31.08
CA TRP A 123 6.32 -18.56 -31.53
C TRP A 123 5.56 -19.57 -30.67
N TYR A 124 5.11 -20.66 -31.29
CA TYR A 124 4.34 -21.71 -30.62
C TYR A 124 5.11 -23.02 -30.68
N VAL A 125 5.70 -23.39 -29.54
CA VAL A 125 6.54 -24.57 -29.39
C VAL A 125 5.75 -25.66 -28.69
N ARG A 126 5.42 -26.71 -29.44
CA ARG A 126 4.73 -27.87 -28.89
C ARG A 126 5.69 -28.68 -28.01
N LEU A 127 5.39 -28.79 -26.71
CA LEU A 127 6.30 -29.44 -25.75
C LEU A 127 6.57 -30.92 -26.09
N TRP A 128 5.59 -31.63 -26.66
CA TRP A 128 5.74 -33.03 -27.03
C TRP A 128 6.86 -33.31 -28.04
N ASN A 129 7.17 -32.33 -28.91
CA ASN A 129 8.26 -32.48 -29.87
C ASN A 129 9.64 -32.54 -29.19
N TYR A 130 9.70 -32.16 -27.91
CA TYR A 130 10.90 -32.09 -27.07
C TYR A 130 10.78 -32.95 -25.81
N ALA A 131 9.82 -33.87 -25.78
CA ALA A 131 9.48 -34.70 -24.65
C ALA A 131 9.99 -36.14 -24.81
N ASP A 132 10.53 -36.72 -23.73
CA ASP A 132 10.86 -38.15 -23.62
C ASP A 132 10.05 -38.77 -22.47
N GLY A 133 9.16 -39.69 -22.80
CA GLY A 133 8.25 -40.33 -21.85
C GLY A 133 6.86 -40.58 -22.42
N THR A 134 5.84 -40.38 -21.60
CA THR A 134 4.42 -40.57 -21.93
C THR A 134 3.70 -39.23 -22.04
N ALA A 135 2.51 -39.25 -22.62
CA ALA A 135 1.69 -38.04 -22.85
C ALA A 135 1.35 -37.23 -21.57
N GLU A 136 1.39 -37.86 -20.40
CA GLU A 136 1.07 -37.25 -19.10
C GLU A 136 2.25 -37.28 -18.11
N ASP A 137 3.38 -37.89 -18.47
CA ASP A 137 4.59 -37.97 -17.65
C ASP A 137 5.82 -38.08 -18.55
N ALA A 138 6.52 -36.96 -18.75
CA ALA A 138 7.67 -36.89 -19.65
C ALA A 138 8.72 -35.89 -19.18
N TRP A 139 9.97 -36.14 -19.56
CA TRP A 139 11.04 -35.15 -19.46
C TRP A 139 11.03 -34.27 -20.70
N VAL A 140 10.93 -32.95 -20.49
CA VAL A 140 10.97 -31.95 -21.57
C VAL A 140 12.34 -31.26 -21.54
N THR A 141 12.98 -31.14 -22.70
CA THR A 141 14.26 -30.42 -22.85
C THR A 141 14.15 -29.37 -23.95
N LEU A 142 14.25 -28.09 -23.59
CA LEU A 142 14.15 -26.95 -24.49
C LEU A 142 15.52 -26.26 -24.61
N ASP A 143 16.16 -26.36 -25.77
CA ASP A 143 17.38 -25.63 -26.10
C ASP A 143 17.01 -24.35 -26.86
N PHE A 144 17.10 -23.19 -26.20
CA PHE A 144 16.66 -21.93 -26.80
C PHE A 144 17.56 -21.43 -27.94
N SER A 145 18.71 -22.09 -28.19
CA SER A 145 19.54 -21.84 -29.36
C SER A 145 19.14 -22.69 -30.58
N ASP A 146 18.43 -23.78 -30.36
CA ASP A 146 18.09 -24.79 -31.38
C ASP A 146 16.69 -25.37 -31.11
N MET A 147 15.68 -24.52 -31.26
CA MET A 147 14.27 -24.86 -31.04
C MET A 147 13.41 -24.31 -32.17
N ASP A 148 12.58 -25.18 -32.72
CA ASP A 148 11.55 -24.86 -33.70
C ASP A 148 10.15 -24.87 -33.06
N GLY A 149 9.33 -23.90 -33.44
CA GLY A 149 7.88 -23.95 -33.32
C GLY A 149 7.24 -24.81 -34.42
N GLY A 150 5.94 -25.05 -34.30
CA GLY A 150 5.16 -25.85 -35.26
C GLY A 150 4.66 -27.17 -34.68
N PHE A 151 3.69 -27.80 -35.36
CA PHE A 151 3.06 -29.05 -34.87
C PHE A 151 3.80 -30.28 -35.41
N LEU A 152 4.02 -30.37 -36.73
CA LEU A 152 4.70 -31.49 -37.40
C LEU A 152 6.15 -31.16 -37.77
N LEU A 153 7.10 -31.46 -36.88
CA LEU A 153 8.53 -31.27 -37.16
C LEU A 153 9.14 -32.45 -37.94
N PRO A 154 10.08 -32.20 -38.88
CA PRO A 154 10.62 -30.89 -39.27
C PRO A 154 9.80 -30.16 -40.37
N GLY A 155 8.67 -30.73 -40.82
CA GLY A 155 7.92 -30.23 -41.99
C GLY A 155 7.28 -28.84 -41.82
N GLU A 156 6.94 -28.47 -40.58
CA GLU A 156 6.33 -27.19 -40.20
C GLU A 156 7.26 -26.33 -39.31
N ALA A 157 8.57 -26.61 -39.34
CA ALA A 157 9.54 -25.93 -38.49
C ALA A 157 9.46 -24.41 -38.67
N ASP A 158 9.17 -23.70 -37.57
CA ASP A 158 9.28 -22.26 -37.46
C ASP A 158 10.35 -21.90 -36.42
N PRO A 159 11.61 -21.66 -36.84
CA PRO A 159 12.72 -21.43 -35.92
C PRO A 159 12.43 -20.31 -34.92
N VAL A 160 12.59 -20.64 -33.63
CA VAL A 160 12.38 -19.70 -32.54
C VAL A 160 13.59 -18.80 -32.40
N TRP A 161 13.33 -17.49 -32.40
CA TRP A 161 14.36 -16.53 -32.09
C TRP A 161 14.22 -16.00 -30.66
N ALA A 162 15.09 -16.46 -29.76
CA ALA A 162 14.96 -16.26 -28.32
C ALA A 162 15.88 -15.17 -27.70
N GLY A 163 16.37 -14.20 -28.48
CA GLY A 163 17.27 -13.16 -27.95
C GLY A 163 16.61 -11.90 -27.40
N ASP A 164 15.33 -11.68 -27.67
CA ASP A 164 14.57 -10.58 -27.09
C ASP A 164 13.14 -11.03 -26.76
N VAL A 165 13.01 -11.75 -25.64
CA VAL A 165 11.76 -12.31 -25.16
C VAL A 165 11.19 -11.42 -24.05
N ASP A 166 9.90 -11.07 -24.16
CA ASP A 166 9.13 -10.40 -23.10
C ASP A 166 8.68 -11.41 -22.04
N ARG A 167 8.06 -12.51 -22.49
CA ARG A 167 7.58 -13.58 -21.61
C ARG A 167 7.40 -14.89 -22.38
N MET A 168 7.28 -15.97 -21.61
CA MET A 168 6.91 -17.30 -22.10
C MET A 168 5.77 -17.85 -21.27
N PHE A 169 4.88 -18.63 -21.87
CA PHE A 169 3.88 -19.36 -21.08
C PHE A 169 3.55 -20.74 -21.64
N ILE A 170 3.34 -21.71 -20.74
CA ILE A 170 2.88 -23.05 -21.07
C ILE A 170 1.37 -23.09 -20.93
N SER A 171 0.66 -23.45 -22.00
CA SER A 171 -0.80 -23.57 -21.98
C SER A 171 -1.29 -24.77 -21.15
N ILE A 172 -2.38 -24.55 -20.42
CA ILE A 172 -3.07 -25.53 -19.59
C ILE A 172 -4.56 -25.45 -19.94
N ALA A 173 -5.13 -26.53 -20.48
CA ALA A 173 -6.47 -26.55 -21.05
C ALA A 173 -7.24 -27.83 -20.65
N PRO A 174 -8.58 -27.80 -20.58
CA PRO A 174 -9.39 -28.96 -20.21
C PRO A 174 -9.31 -30.05 -21.29
N PRO A 175 -9.56 -31.34 -20.97
CA PRO A 175 -9.49 -32.44 -21.94
C PRO A 175 -10.38 -32.28 -23.17
N ASP A 176 -11.48 -31.53 -23.08
CA ASP A 176 -12.39 -31.26 -24.19
C ASP A 176 -12.14 -29.89 -24.86
N TYR A 177 -10.94 -29.32 -24.71
CA TYR A 177 -10.61 -28.03 -25.30
C TYR A 177 -10.74 -28.05 -26.83
N ASP A 178 -11.41 -27.03 -27.36
CA ASP A 178 -11.66 -26.84 -28.79
C ASP A 178 -11.54 -25.36 -29.24
N ALA A 179 -11.06 -24.47 -28.35
CA ALA A 179 -11.04 -23.02 -28.53
C ALA A 179 -12.44 -22.41 -28.82
N GLY A 180 -13.51 -23.15 -28.52
CA GLY A 180 -14.89 -22.77 -28.69
C GLY A 180 -15.48 -22.09 -27.46
N THR A 181 -16.81 -22.16 -27.35
CA THR A 181 -17.59 -21.48 -26.30
C THR A 181 -18.55 -22.42 -25.58
N VAL A 182 -18.33 -23.74 -25.67
CA VAL A 182 -19.22 -24.73 -25.06
C VAL A 182 -19.06 -24.67 -23.55
N VAL A 183 -20.15 -24.40 -22.84
CA VAL A 183 -20.19 -24.44 -21.37
C VAL A 183 -20.34 -25.89 -20.91
N PHE A 184 -19.54 -26.30 -19.95
CA PHE A 184 -19.60 -27.64 -19.38
C PHE A 184 -20.80 -27.80 -18.44
N GLY A 185 -21.40 -28.99 -18.43
CA GLY A 185 -22.49 -29.32 -17.52
C GLY A 185 -22.04 -29.44 -16.05
N ALA A 186 -20.74 -29.63 -15.81
CA ALA A 186 -20.11 -29.61 -14.50
C ALA A 186 -18.67 -29.09 -14.64
N ALA A 187 -18.13 -28.53 -13.56
CA ALA A 187 -16.75 -28.09 -13.52
C ALA A 187 -15.78 -29.27 -13.76
N VAL A 188 -14.73 -29.05 -14.55
CA VAL A 188 -13.67 -30.02 -14.82
C VAL A 188 -12.42 -29.59 -14.06
N GLU A 189 -11.88 -30.46 -13.22
CA GLU A 189 -10.65 -30.18 -12.47
C GLU A 189 -9.43 -30.81 -13.17
N GLY A 190 -8.31 -30.09 -13.19
CA GLY A 190 -7.07 -30.56 -13.78
C GLY A 190 -5.85 -30.00 -13.07
N TRP A 191 -4.71 -30.64 -13.26
CA TRP A 191 -3.45 -30.22 -12.64
C TRP A 191 -2.25 -30.53 -13.52
N ALA A 192 -1.22 -29.71 -13.37
CA ALA A 192 0.10 -29.91 -13.96
C ALA A 192 1.18 -29.70 -12.89
N GLU A 193 2.16 -30.58 -12.83
CA GLU A 193 3.35 -30.46 -12.00
C GLU A 193 4.58 -30.35 -12.91
N VAL A 194 5.39 -29.35 -12.64
CA VAL A 194 6.68 -29.13 -13.30
C VAL A 194 7.75 -29.31 -12.23
N SER A 195 8.49 -30.41 -12.30
CA SER A 195 9.48 -30.79 -11.28
C SER A 195 10.87 -31.02 -11.86
N GLY A 196 11.90 -31.02 -11.00
CA GLY A 196 13.28 -31.17 -11.45
C GLY A 196 13.72 -30.05 -12.40
N ILE A 197 13.20 -28.83 -12.20
CA ILE A 197 13.48 -27.67 -13.06
C ILE A 197 14.96 -27.35 -12.99
N ARG A 198 15.62 -27.35 -14.15
CA ARG A 198 17.03 -27.02 -14.31
C ARG A 198 17.23 -26.15 -15.52
N CYS A 199 18.01 -25.09 -15.35
CA CYS A 199 18.46 -24.22 -16.43
C CYS A 199 19.99 -24.23 -16.47
N ASP A 200 20.54 -24.61 -17.62
CA ASP A 200 21.97 -24.66 -17.91
C ASP A 200 22.34 -23.60 -18.96
N GLY A 201 23.64 -23.33 -19.11
CA GLY A 201 24.18 -22.32 -20.03
C GLY A 201 24.47 -20.97 -19.38
N ALA A 202 25.11 -20.06 -20.14
CA ALA A 202 25.59 -18.79 -19.61
C ALA A 202 24.45 -17.83 -19.21
N GLY A 203 23.27 -17.95 -19.84
CA GLY A 203 22.08 -17.15 -19.51
C GLY A 203 21.25 -17.69 -18.33
N SER A 204 21.67 -18.81 -17.72
CA SER A 204 20.88 -19.54 -16.72
C SER A 204 20.84 -18.94 -15.32
N VAL A 205 21.65 -17.91 -15.05
CA VAL A 205 21.78 -17.29 -13.72
C VAL A 205 21.34 -15.83 -13.83
N LEU A 206 20.50 -15.40 -12.88
CA LEU A 206 20.03 -14.03 -12.75
C LEU A 206 20.49 -13.45 -11.42
N SER A 207 20.85 -12.17 -11.41
CA SER A 207 20.95 -11.37 -10.20
C SER A 207 19.56 -11.11 -9.62
N ILE A 208 19.39 -11.28 -8.31
CA ILE A 208 18.15 -11.00 -7.58
C ILE A 208 18.46 -10.26 -6.28
N GLY A 209 17.54 -9.38 -5.86
CA GLY A 209 17.66 -8.70 -4.59
C GLY A 209 17.68 -9.65 -3.39
N ASP A 210 18.57 -9.41 -2.43
CA ASP A 210 18.66 -10.17 -1.17
C ASP A 210 18.49 -9.22 0.03
N VAL A 211 17.66 -8.20 -0.13
CA VAL A 211 17.48 -7.15 0.88
C VAL A 211 16.66 -7.67 2.05
N MET A 212 17.19 -7.48 3.25
CA MET A 212 16.51 -7.77 4.51
C MET A 212 16.36 -6.48 5.32
N VAL A 213 15.16 -5.91 5.29
CA VAL A 213 14.81 -4.72 6.05
C VAL A 213 14.60 -5.10 7.53
N PRO A 214 15.17 -4.34 8.49
CA PRO A 214 14.91 -4.57 9.91
C PRO A 214 13.43 -4.48 10.26
N GLU A 215 13.01 -5.20 11.30
CA GLU A 215 11.65 -5.11 11.83
C GLU A 215 11.32 -3.67 12.26
N HIS A 216 10.24 -3.14 11.71
CA HIS A 216 9.77 -1.77 11.94
C HIS A 216 8.41 -1.71 12.67
N GLY A 217 7.93 -2.85 13.19
CA GLY A 217 6.73 -2.91 14.04
C GLY A 217 5.40 -2.67 13.33
N LEU A 218 5.35 -2.83 11.99
CA LEU A 218 4.09 -2.85 11.24
C LEU A 218 3.79 -4.27 10.75
N SER A 219 2.51 -4.53 10.56
CA SER A 219 1.97 -5.74 9.93
C SER A 219 1.55 -5.44 8.49
N MET A 220 1.35 -6.49 7.71
CA MET A 220 0.99 -6.38 6.29
C MET A 220 -0.42 -6.89 6.07
N ALA A 221 -1.17 -6.23 5.19
CA ALA A 221 -2.42 -6.73 4.68
C ALA A 221 -2.30 -7.01 3.17
N THR A 222 -2.90 -8.11 2.72
CA THR A 222 -2.88 -8.58 1.32
C THR A 222 -4.15 -9.37 0.99
N GLY A 223 -4.46 -9.57 -0.29
CA GLY A 223 -5.65 -10.30 -0.74
C GLY A 223 -5.32 -11.49 -1.65
N TYR A 224 -6.13 -12.54 -1.59
CA TYR A 224 -6.05 -13.66 -2.54
C TYR A 224 -6.35 -13.18 -3.96
N ASP A 225 -7.38 -12.34 -4.13
CA ASP A 225 -7.74 -11.77 -5.44
C ASP A 225 -6.63 -10.89 -6.05
N ASP A 226 -5.71 -10.36 -5.23
CA ASP A 226 -4.57 -9.57 -5.70
C ASP A 226 -3.32 -10.40 -6.00
N CYS A 227 -3.24 -11.62 -5.46
CA CYS A 227 -2.02 -12.42 -5.42
C CYS A 227 -2.18 -13.86 -5.94
N PHE A 228 -3.38 -14.27 -6.38
CA PHE A 228 -3.67 -15.64 -6.84
C PHE A 228 -2.72 -16.11 -7.96
N ASN A 229 -2.22 -15.16 -8.75
CA ASN A 229 -1.32 -15.40 -9.85
C ASN A 229 0.10 -15.75 -9.41
N GLN A 230 0.52 -15.40 -8.19
CA GLN A 230 1.88 -15.60 -7.68
C GLN A 230 1.94 -16.79 -6.72
N THR A 231 3.14 -17.37 -6.55
CA THR A 231 3.33 -18.42 -5.55
C THR A 231 3.24 -17.85 -4.12
N PRO A 232 2.63 -18.57 -3.17
CA PRO A 232 2.61 -18.13 -1.77
C PRO A 232 4.01 -17.94 -1.17
N GLU A 233 5.01 -18.70 -1.65
CA GLU A 233 6.41 -18.55 -1.25
C GLU A 233 6.94 -17.15 -1.48
N ARG A 234 6.73 -16.64 -2.69
CA ARG A 234 7.20 -15.34 -3.10
C ARG A 234 6.53 -14.23 -2.30
N ILE A 235 5.22 -14.34 -2.07
CA ILE A 235 4.44 -13.38 -1.29
C ILE A 235 4.94 -13.31 0.15
N VAL A 236 4.97 -14.45 0.86
CA VAL A 236 5.36 -14.49 2.27
C VAL A 236 6.82 -14.10 2.47
N ALA A 237 7.71 -14.52 1.56
CA ALA A 237 9.12 -14.11 1.61
C ALA A 237 9.27 -12.60 1.44
N SER A 238 8.50 -11.98 0.54
CA SER A 238 8.52 -10.53 0.33
C SER A 238 8.07 -9.76 1.57
N ILE A 239 6.97 -10.18 2.20
CA ILE A 239 6.47 -9.59 3.46
C ILE A 239 7.56 -9.64 4.54
N HIS A 240 8.19 -10.80 4.72
CA HIS A 240 9.23 -10.97 5.73
C HIS A 240 10.50 -10.15 5.41
N ALA A 241 10.94 -10.15 4.15
CA ALA A 241 12.12 -9.42 3.69
C ALA A 241 11.98 -7.90 3.84
N LEU A 242 10.76 -7.37 3.67
CA LEU A 242 10.45 -5.95 3.83
C LEU A 242 10.29 -5.51 5.30
N GLY A 243 10.47 -6.40 6.27
CA GLY A 243 10.50 -6.04 7.70
C GLY A 243 9.15 -6.13 8.43
N TYR A 244 8.08 -6.52 7.74
CA TYR A 244 6.76 -6.72 8.35
C TYR A 244 6.74 -7.97 9.24
N ARG A 245 6.09 -7.88 10.40
CA ARG A 245 5.97 -8.97 11.39
C ARG A 245 4.56 -9.01 12.00
N GLY A 246 4.33 -10.02 12.84
CA GLY A 246 3.02 -10.24 13.48
C GLY A 246 2.08 -11.03 12.58
N ASP A 247 0.84 -10.56 12.47
CA ASP A 247 -0.17 -11.20 11.61
C ASP A 247 -0.16 -10.61 10.20
N ILE A 248 -0.44 -11.45 9.21
CA ILE A 248 -0.83 -11.00 7.88
C ILE A 248 -2.35 -10.95 7.84
N ASN A 249 -2.94 -9.78 7.57
CA ASN A 249 -4.37 -9.71 7.29
C ASN A 249 -4.63 -10.12 5.85
N HIS A 250 -5.11 -11.35 5.67
CA HIS A 250 -5.32 -11.96 4.37
C HIS A 250 -6.81 -11.90 3.98
N TYR A 251 -7.16 -10.97 3.11
CA TYR A 251 -8.48 -10.91 2.48
C TYR A 251 -8.63 -12.09 1.53
N VAL A 252 -9.59 -12.98 1.81
CA VAL A 252 -9.77 -14.21 1.01
C VAL A 252 -10.36 -13.96 -0.38
N GLY A 253 -10.70 -12.71 -0.67
CA GLY A 253 -11.21 -12.27 -1.95
C GLY A 253 -12.72 -12.40 -2.08
N MET A 254 -13.21 -11.94 -3.22
CA MET A 254 -14.62 -11.91 -3.61
C MET A 254 -14.88 -12.65 -4.92
N SER A 255 -13.82 -13.06 -5.64
CA SER A 255 -13.94 -13.39 -7.07
C SER A 255 -13.22 -14.67 -7.51
N HIS A 256 -12.30 -15.23 -6.72
CA HIS A 256 -11.52 -16.41 -7.12
C HIS A 256 -11.67 -17.64 -6.21
N TYR A 257 -12.37 -17.57 -5.07
CA TYR A 257 -12.36 -18.68 -4.11
C TYR A 257 -13.42 -19.76 -4.35
N PHE A 258 -14.53 -19.41 -4.99
CA PHE A 258 -15.75 -20.23 -5.01
C PHE A 258 -15.79 -21.27 -6.13
N ARG A 259 -16.68 -22.26 -5.96
CA ARG A 259 -17.14 -23.14 -7.04
C ARG A 259 -18.34 -22.51 -7.74
N LEU A 260 -18.52 -22.82 -9.03
CA LEU A 260 -19.64 -22.32 -9.81
C LEU A 260 -20.52 -23.46 -10.35
N GLU A 261 -21.81 -23.17 -10.54
CA GLU A 261 -22.74 -24.01 -11.28
C GLU A 261 -23.36 -23.25 -12.45
N PRO A 262 -23.53 -23.89 -13.62
CA PRO A 262 -24.14 -23.26 -14.78
C PRO A 262 -25.66 -23.17 -14.62
N LEU A 263 -26.23 -21.98 -14.88
CA LEU A 263 -27.67 -21.77 -14.93
C LEU A 263 -28.02 -20.67 -15.93
N GLY A 264 -28.95 -20.96 -16.85
CA GLY A 264 -29.51 -19.95 -17.75
C GLY A 264 -28.49 -19.25 -18.66
N GLY A 265 -27.36 -19.89 -18.96
CA GLY A 265 -26.26 -19.30 -19.72
C GLY A 265 -25.25 -18.49 -18.90
N GLY A 266 -25.45 -18.37 -17.58
CA GLY A 266 -24.50 -17.80 -16.62
C GLY A 266 -23.90 -18.85 -15.69
N HIS A 267 -23.04 -18.39 -14.78
CA HIS A 267 -22.43 -19.19 -13.71
C HIS A 267 -22.67 -18.52 -12.37
N TYR A 268 -23.10 -19.29 -11.37
CA TYR A 268 -23.40 -18.78 -10.03
C TYR A 268 -22.68 -19.58 -8.96
N VAL A 269 -22.38 -18.96 -7.82
CA VAL A 269 -21.72 -19.63 -6.70
C VAL A 269 -22.50 -20.87 -6.25
N SER A 270 -21.78 -21.97 -6.10
CA SER A 270 -22.34 -23.27 -5.75
C SER A 270 -21.64 -23.87 -4.54
N LEU A 271 -22.39 -24.66 -3.78
CA LEU A 271 -21.88 -25.51 -2.70
C LEU A 271 -21.72 -26.98 -3.16
N ALA A 272 -22.04 -27.28 -4.42
CA ALA A 272 -21.90 -28.61 -4.99
C ALA A 272 -20.42 -29.01 -5.09
N GLY A 273 -20.07 -30.13 -4.46
CA GLY A 273 -18.70 -30.64 -4.45
C GLY A 273 -17.74 -29.90 -3.49
N GLY A 274 -18.26 -29.00 -2.64
CA GLY A 274 -17.46 -28.27 -1.65
C GLY A 274 -17.74 -26.77 -1.68
N VAL A 275 -17.03 -26.02 -0.82
CA VAL A 275 -17.20 -24.58 -0.69
C VAL A 275 -16.17 -23.81 -1.52
N LEU A 276 -14.90 -24.20 -1.39
CA LEU A 276 -13.78 -23.60 -2.14
C LEU A 276 -13.51 -24.41 -3.40
N ASN A 277 -13.09 -23.74 -4.48
CA ASN A 277 -12.49 -24.44 -5.60
C ASN A 277 -11.10 -24.99 -5.25
N THR A 278 -10.69 -26.03 -5.96
CA THR A 278 -9.42 -26.75 -5.72
C THR A 278 -8.19 -25.83 -5.79
N PRO A 279 -8.06 -24.94 -6.80
CA PRO A 279 -6.94 -23.98 -6.84
C PRO A 279 -6.84 -23.08 -5.59
N CYS A 280 -7.95 -22.47 -5.18
CA CYS A 280 -7.99 -21.60 -4.00
C CYS A 280 -7.59 -22.35 -2.72
N ALA A 281 -8.12 -23.56 -2.52
CA ALA A 281 -7.81 -24.37 -1.35
C ALA A 281 -6.31 -24.73 -1.29
N ALA A 282 -5.72 -25.13 -2.43
CA ALA A 282 -4.30 -25.48 -2.52
C ALA A 282 -3.39 -24.28 -2.24
N TRP A 283 -3.69 -23.13 -2.86
CA TRP A 283 -2.92 -21.90 -2.67
C TRP A 283 -2.92 -21.42 -1.22
N ASN A 284 -4.09 -21.38 -0.60
CA ASN A 284 -4.24 -20.88 0.78
C ASN A 284 -3.66 -21.84 1.82
N ALA A 285 -3.72 -23.15 1.58
CA ALA A 285 -3.03 -24.13 2.43
C ALA A 285 -1.50 -23.94 2.39
N ASP A 286 -0.95 -23.69 1.21
CA ASP A 286 0.48 -23.39 1.07
C ASP A 286 0.86 -22.04 1.70
N PHE A 287 0.05 -21.00 1.48
CA PHE A 287 0.21 -19.68 2.12
C PHE A 287 0.27 -19.78 3.65
N ALA A 288 -0.68 -20.50 4.26
CA ALA A 288 -0.72 -20.71 5.71
C ALA A 288 0.58 -21.39 6.20
N ARG A 289 0.98 -22.52 5.61
CA ARG A 289 2.22 -23.22 6.02
C ARG A 289 3.45 -22.32 5.94
N ARG A 290 3.54 -21.46 4.93
CA ARG A 290 4.68 -20.56 4.74
C ARG A 290 4.68 -19.41 5.71
N ALA A 291 3.53 -18.79 5.95
CA ALA A 291 3.38 -17.76 6.98
C ALA A 291 3.85 -18.31 8.34
N LYS A 292 3.39 -19.51 8.71
CA LYS A 292 3.83 -20.20 9.92
C LYS A 292 5.33 -20.46 9.96
N ALA A 293 5.91 -20.95 8.86
CA ALA A 293 7.34 -21.22 8.76
C ALA A 293 8.20 -19.96 8.97
N MET A 294 7.66 -18.78 8.64
CA MET A 294 8.28 -17.48 8.86
C MET A 294 7.87 -16.80 10.18
N GLY A 295 7.17 -17.53 11.06
CA GLY A 295 6.74 -17.02 12.37
C GLY A 295 5.62 -15.97 12.31
N MET A 296 4.89 -15.89 11.20
CA MET A 296 3.77 -14.96 11.00
C MET A 296 2.42 -15.66 11.23
N GLY A 297 1.48 -14.95 11.85
CA GLY A 297 0.09 -15.37 11.92
C GLY A 297 -0.70 -14.97 10.67
N VAL A 298 -1.91 -15.49 10.53
CA VAL A 298 -2.83 -15.14 9.43
C VAL A 298 -4.19 -14.79 10.01
N ILE A 299 -4.69 -13.60 9.68
CA ILE A 299 -6.09 -13.21 9.91
C ILE A 299 -6.84 -13.49 8.61
N TRP A 300 -7.78 -14.43 8.64
CA TRP A 300 -8.64 -14.74 7.51
C TRP A 300 -9.76 -13.72 7.45
N SER A 301 -9.67 -12.79 6.50
CA SER A 301 -10.66 -11.73 6.30
C SER A 301 -11.66 -12.12 5.22
N LEU A 302 -12.93 -12.21 5.60
CA LEU A 302 -14.04 -12.50 4.68
C LEU A 302 -15.02 -11.33 4.68
N SER A 303 -15.25 -10.75 3.51
CA SER A 303 -16.22 -9.68 3.30
C SER A 303 -17.64 -10.20 3.09
N TYR A 304 -18.63 -9.31 3.16
CA TYR A 304 -19.99 -9.56 2.67
C TYR A 304 -20.10 -9.25 1.17
N GLU A 305 -18.98 -9.28 0.46
CA GLU A 305 -18.86 -8.88 -0.93
C GLU A 305 -18.64 -10.10 -1.82
N LEU A 306 -19.21 -10.09 -3.02
CA LEU A 306 -19.06 -11.16 -4.00
C LEU A 306 -19.03 -10.59 -5.42
N PHE A 307 -18.29 -11.22 -6.32
CA PHE A 307 -18.29 -10.82 -7.72
C PHE A 307 -19.69 -10.89 -8.34
N ASP A 308 -20.16 -9.77 -8.91
CA ASP A 308 -21.57 -9.57 -9.24
C ASP A 308 -22.10 -10.59 -10.26
N ALA A 309 -21.25 -10.92 -11.24
CA ALA A 309 -21.57 -11.85 -12.33
C ALA A 309 -21.80 -13.29 -11.84
N HIS A 310 -21.30 -13.64 -10.65
CA HIS A 310 -21.45 -14.96 -10.04
C HIS A 310 -22.37 -14.97 -8.82
N CYS A 311 -22.95 -13.81 -8.48
CA CYS A 311 -23.84 -13.66 -7.34
C CYS A 311 -25.31 -13.92 -7.73
N TRP A 312 -26.00 -14.69 -6.89
CA TRP A 312 -27.45 -14.90 -7.03
C TRP A 312 -28.22 -13.59 -6.86
N ASN A 313 -29.18 -13.33 -7.74
CA ASN A 313 -29.83 -12.02 -7.81
C ASN A 313 -30.66 -11.64 -6.57
N ASP A 314 -31.19 -12.63 -5.85
CA ASP A 314 -31.94 -12.46 -4.61
C ASP A 314 -31.03 -12.28 -3.38
N TRP A 315 -29.73 -12.56 -3.50
CA TRP A 315 -28.75 -12.33 -2.43
C TRP A 315 -28.27 -10.88 -2.38
N LYS A 316 -28.38 -10.13 -3.49
CA LYS A 316 -27.85 -8.77 -3.62
C LYS A 316 -28.64 -7.79 -2.77
N GLN A 317 -27.94 -6.94 -2.02
CA GLN A 317 -28.52 -5.73 -1.44
C GLN A 317 -29.07 -4.82 -2.56
N ARG A 318 -30.16 -4.09 -2.31
CA ARG A 318 -30.80 -3.23 -3.29
C ARG A 318 -31.23 -1.88 -2.72
N ALA A 319 -31.07 -0.83 -3.52
CA ALA A 319 -31.69 0.46 -3.26
C ALA A 319 -33.22 0.38 -3.45
N GLU A 320 -33.95 1.41 -2.99
CA GLU A 320 -35.42 1.41 -3.03
C GLU A 320 -36.00 1.23 -4.43
N ASN A 321 -35.33 1.77 -5.46
CA ASN A 321 -35.71 1.65 -6.86
C ASN A 321 -35.34 0.30 -7.50
N GLY A 322 -34.72 -0.61 -6.74
CA GLY A 322 -34.34 -1.96 -7.19
C GLY A 322 -32.91 -2.10 -7.69
N ASP A 323 -32.16 -0.99 -7.82
CA ASP A 323 -30.77 -1.03 -8.28
C ASP A 323 -29.90 -1.86 -7.31
N PRO A 324 -29.04 -2.75 -7.83
CA PRO A 324 -28.15 -3.57 -7.00
C PRO A 324 -27.05 -2.72 -6.37
N ALA A 325 -26.61 -3.14 -5.18
CA ALA A 325 -25.46 -2.58 -4.48
C ALA A 325 -24.14 -2.93 -5.18
N LEU A 326 -23.83 -2.24 -6.28
CA LEU A 326 -22.59 -2.44 -7.04
C LEU A 326 -21.47 -1.54 -6.51
N THR A 327 -20.27 -2.10 -6.41
CA THR A 327 -19.05 -1.35 -6.09
C THR A 327 -18.46 -0.65 -7.31
N GLY A 328 -17.43 0.17 -7.10
CA GLY A 328 -16.76 0.94 -8.16
C GLY A 328 -15.81 0.13 -9.07
N TRP A 329 -15.63 -1.17 -8.82
CA TRP A 329 -14.72 -2.01 -9.61
C TRP A 329 -15.28 -2.34 -11.00
N SER A 330 -14.40 -2.70 -11.94
CA SER A 330 -14.79 -3.09 -13.30
C SER A 330 -14.12 -4.42 -13.70
N PRO A 331 -14.90 -5.50 -13.95
CA PRO A 331 -16.35 -5.61 -13.68
C PRO A 331 -16.67 -5.52 -12.17
N PRO A 332 -17.89 -5.10 -11.78
CA PRO A 332 -18.20 -4.80 -10.40
C PRO A 332 -18.41 -6.06 -9.56
N SER A 333 -18.34 -5.85 -8.26
CA SER A 333 -18.87 -6.76 -7.26
C SER A 333 -20.17 -6.24 -6.68
N THR A 334 -20.77 -7.02 -5.80
CA THR A 334 -21.99 -6.65 -5.09
C THR A 334 -21.96 -7.09 -3.64
N LEU A 335 -22.66 -6.33 -2.79
CA LEU A 335 -22.79 -6.64 -1.37
C LEU A 335 -23.97 -7.59 -1.14
N LEU A 336 -23.71 -8.64 -0.37
CA LEU A 336 -24.68 -9.66 0.04
C LEU A 336 -25.56 -9.11 1.16
N SER A 337 -26.86 -9.40 1.11
CA SER A 337 -27.83 -8.90 2.08
C SER A 337 -27.74 -9.67 3.41
N PRO A 338 -27.47 -8.99 4.54
CA PRO A 338 -27.56 -9.58 5.87
C PRO A 338 -28.94 -10.17 6.20
N ALA A 339 -29.99 -9.77 5.47
CA ALA A 339 -31.35 -10.29 5.63
C ALA A 339 -31.57 -11.64 4.94
N HIS A 340 -30.69 -12.05 4.03
CA HIS A 340 -30.91 -13.21 3.18
C HIS A 340 -30.23 -14.47 3.77
N ASP A 341 -31.04 -15.38 4.31
CA ASP A 341 -30.55 -16.61 4.98
C ASP A 341 -29.63 -17.47 4.12
N GLY A 342 -29.91 -17.58 2.82
CA GLY A 342 -29.07 -18.33 1.88
C GLY A 342 -27.68 -17.71 1.70
N ALA A 343 -27.61 -16.38 1.60
CA ALA A 343 -26.35 -15.67 1.42
C ALA A 343 -25.49 -15.74 2.69
N MET A 344 -26.12 -15.55 3.85
CA MET A 344 -25.42 -15.63 5.14
C MET A 344 -25.02 -17.06 5.50
N SER A 345 -25.79 -18.07 5.08
CA SER A 345 -25.39 -19.48 5.22
C SER A 345 -24.20 -19.82 4.35
N TYR A 346 -24.15 -19.29 3.13
CA TYR A 346 -23.00 -19.42 2.25
C TYR A 346 -21.74 -18.81 2.88
N LEU A 347 -21.79 -17.57 3.37
CA LEU A 347 -20.64 -16.93 4.03
C LEU A 347 -20.14 -17.71 5.26
N ARG A 348 -21.05 -18.27 6.07
CA ARG A 348 -20.66 -19.16 7.19
C ARG A 348 -19.86 -20.37 6.71
N LEU A 349 -20.32 -21.04 5.67
CA LEU A 349 -19.61 -22.20 5.11
C LEU A 349 -18.24 -21.81 4.54
N VAL A 350 -18.13 -20.65 3.89
CA VAL A 350 -16.85 -20.10 3.40
C VAL A 350 -15.90 -19.83 4.58
N ALA A 351 -16.36 -19.15 5.62
CA ALA A 351 -15.59 -18.92 6.83
C ALA A 351 -15.09 -20.22 7.47
N GLY A 352 -15.96 -21.23 7.56
CA GLY A 352 -15.59 -22.56 8.06
C GLY A 352 -14.48 -23.24 7.23
N ALA A 353 -14.49 -23.07 5.90
CA ALA A 353 -13.48 -23.64 5.02
C ALA A 353 -12.09 -23.00 5.23
N PHE A 354 -12.00 -21.69 5.36
CA PHE A 354 -10.73 -20.99 5.64
C PHE A 354 -10.23 -21.26 7.07
N VAL A 355 -11.13 -21.33 8.06
CA VAL A 355 -10.77 -21.76 9.41
C VAL A 355 -10.21 -23.18 9.42
N ALA A 356 -10.77 -24.10 8.62
CA ALA A 356 -10.25 -25.46 8.49
C ALA A 356 -8.83 -25.48 7.89
N ILE A 357 -8.51 -24.58 6.94
CA ILE A 357 -7.14 -24.41 6.42
C ILE A 357 -6.18 -23.97 7.53
N ALA A 358 -6.59 -23.00 8.36
CA ALA A 358 -5.79 -22.53 9.49
C ALA A 358 -5.49 -23.65 10.49
N LEU A 359 -6.50 -24.44 10.84
CA LEU A 359 -6.39 -25.58 11.74
C LEU A 359 -5.48 -26.67 11.15
N ALA A 360 -5.60 -26.97 9.86
CA ALA A 360 -4.76 -27.95 9.18
C ALA A 360 -3.29 -27.53 9.11
N ALA A 361 -3.01 -26.23 9.04
CA ALA A 361 -1.66 -25.67 9.11
C ALA A 361 -1.15 -25.52 10.56
N ASP A 362 -1.99 -25.76 11.57
CA ASP A 362 -1.70 -25.56 12.99
C ASP A 362 -1.25 -24.10 13.26
N ILE A 363 -2.05 -23.14 12.78
CA ILE A 363 -1.92 -21.71 13.07
C ILE A 363 -3.11 -21.28 13.92
N ALA A 364 -2.88 -20.37 14.87
CA ALA A 364 -3.94 -19.79 15.68
C ALA A 364 -5.04 -19.19 14.78
N VAL A 365 -6.29 -19.58 15.03
CA VAL A 365 -7.43 -19.15 14.22
C VAL A 365 -7.76 -17.69 14.55
N LYS A 366 -7.55 -16.80 13.60
CA LYS A 366 -7.97 -15.39 13.66
C LYS A 366 -8.88 -15.13 12.45
N PHE A 367 -10.09 -14.68 12.69
CA PHE A 367 -11.10 -14.47 11.65
C PHE A 367 -11.65 -13.05 11.72
N GLN A 368 -11.48 -12.29 10.64
CA GLN A 368 -12.03 -10.95 10.49
C GLN A 368 -13.34 -11.02 9.69
N VAL A 369 -14.40 -10.44 10.24
CA VAL A 369 -15.58 -10.02 9.48
C VAL A 369 -15.22 -8.72 8.76
N GLY A 370 -14.92 -8.84 7.47
CA GLY A 370 -14.64 -7.73 6.56
C GLY A 370 -15.93 -7.15 6.00
N GLU A 371 -15.90 -5.86 5.67
CA GLU A 371 -16.93 -5.14 4.91
C GLU A 371 -18.41 -5.57 5.09
N PRO A 372 -18.95 -5.68 6.31
CA PRO A 372 -20.27 -6.28 6.48
C PRO A 372 -21.41 -5.28 6.27
N TRP A 373 -21.14 -4.04 5.85
CA TRP A 373 -22.10 -2.94 5.88
C TRP A 373 -23.20 -2.98 4.82
N TRP A 374 -24.26 -2.23 5.07
CA TRP A 374 -25.24 -1.86 4.06
C TRP A 374 -24.63 -0.84 3.10
N TRP A 375 -24.64 -1.16 1.81
CA TRP A 375 -24.05 -0.31 0.78
C TRP A 375 -24.77 1.03 0.69
N VAL A 376 -23.99 2.10 0.66
CA VAL A 376 -24.47 3.45 0.35
C VAL A 376 -23.85 3.82 -0.99
N MET A 377 -24.70 4.10 -1.98
CA MET A 377 -24.25 4.44 -3.32
C MET A 377 -23.47 5.77 -3.28
N PRO A 378 -22.17 5.78 -3.61
CA PRO A 378 -21.35 6.99 -3.45
C PRO A 378 -21.84 8.19 -4.27
N ALA A 379 -22.45 7.93 -5.41
CA ALA A 379 -22.91 8.97 -6.33
C ALA A 379 -24.08 9.81 -5.78
N ASP A 380 -25.01 9.20 -5.05
CA ASP A 380 -26.29 9.83 -4.70
C ASP A 380 -26.81 9.53 -3.28
N GLY A 381 -26.08 8.77 -2.47
CA GLY A 381 -26.41 8.54 -1.07
C GLY A 381 -27.56 7.56 -0.84
N ARG A 382 -28.04 6.84 -1.87
CA ARG A 382 -29.03 5.77 -1.70
C ARG A 382 -28.47 4.64 -0.87
N ILE A 383 -29.17 4.26 0.20
CA ILE A 383 -28.82 3.10 1.02
C ILE A 383 -29.52 1.82 0.50
N CYS A 384 -28.78 0.72 0.45
CA CYS A 384 -29.23 -0.54 -0.14
C CYS A 384 -29.87 -1.51 0.86
N ILE A 385 -30.93 -1.06 1.55
CA ILE A 385 -31.67 -1.84 2.58
C ILE A 385 -33.07 -2.29 2.09
N TYR A 386 -33.28 -2.38 0.78
CA TYR A 386 -34.60 -2.56 0.16
C TYR A 386 -34.70 -3.80 -0.74
N ASP A 387 -33.79 -4.76 -0.60
CA ASP A 387 -33.96 -6.08 -1.22
C ASP A 387 -35.19 -6.81 -0.63
N ALA A 388 -35.61 -7.91 -1.27
CA ALA A 388 -36.85 -8.59 -0.91
C ALA A 388 -36.83 -9.15 0.53
N ALA A 389 -35.70 -9.68 0.98
CA ALA A 389 -35.54 -10.23 2.31
C ALA A 389 -35.51 -9.10 3.36
N ALA A 390 -34.79 -8.02 3.09
CA ALA A 390 -34.77 -6.83 3.93
C ALA A 390 -36.16 -6.20 4.07
N ARG A 391 -36.89 -6.02 2.95
CA ARG A 391 -38.29 -5.53 2.98
C ARG A 391 -39.17 -6.39 3.85
N ALA A 392 -39.12 -7.71 3.70
CA ALA A 392 -39.90 -8.63 4.52
C ALA A 392 -39.57 -8.50 6.01
N ALA A 393 -38.28 -8.41 6.35
CA ALA A 393 -37.82 -8.26 7.72
C ALA A 393 -38.18 -6.91 8.36
N PHE A 394 -38.26 -5.84 7.57
CA PHE A 394 -38.62 -4.48 8.03
C PHE A 394 -40.13 -4.17 7.92
N GLY A 395 -40.98 -5.21 7.96
CA GLY A 395 -42.44 -5.05 8.00
C GLY A 395 -43.13 -4.92 6.64
N GLY A 396 -42.46 -5.33 5.56
CA GLY A 396 -42.98 -5.42 4.19
C GLY A 396 -42.96 -4.10 3.41
N SER A 397 -43.20 -2.97 4.06
CA SER A 397 -43.18 -1.64 3.45
C SER A 397 -42.34 -0.67 4.30
N PRO A 398 -41.01 -0.86 4.32
CA PRO A 398 -40.12 0.04 5.07
C PRO A 398 -40.24 1.48 4.57
N VAL A 399 -40.02 2.45 5.47
CA VAL A 399 -40.02 3.88 5.12
C VAL A 399 -38.93 4.19 4.10
N SER A 400 -39.21 5.12 3.19
CA SER A 400 -38.29 5.55 2.14
C SER A 400 -37.11 6.37 2.71
N ILE A 401 -35.90 6.03 2.28
CA ILE A 401 -34.63 6.75 2.51
C ILE A 401 -33.94 6.85 1.13
N PRO A 402 -34.35 7.82 0.29
CA PRO A 402 -33.81 7.96 -1.05
C PRO A 402 -32.41 8.59 -1.05
N ASP A 403 -32.03 9.25 0.04
CA ASP A 403 -30.69 9.76 0.29
C ASP A 403 -30.47 9.73 1.81
N ILE A 404 -29.39 9.09 2.26
CA ILE A 404 -29.06 8.99 3.69
C ILE A 404 -28.40 10.28 4.22
N ARG A 405 -28.00 11.19 3.34
CA ARG A 405 -27.34 12.45 3.69
C ARG A 405 -28.32 13.46 4.27
N GLY A 406 -27.85 14.27 5.20
CA GLY A 406 -28.62 15.33 5.84
C GLY A 406 -29.47 14.84 7.03
N THR A 407 -30.62 15.50 7.24
CA THR A 407 -31.48 15.26 8.41
C THR A 407 -32.56 14.24 8.09
N LEU A 408 -32.57 13.13 8.84
CA LEU A 408 -33.60 12.10 8.75
C LEU A 408 -34.70 12.30 9.79
N ASN A 409 -35.92 11.85 9.48
CA ASN A 409 -37.03 11.83 10.45
C ASN A 409 -36.94 10.62 11.40
N SER A 410 -37.79 10.57 12.42
CA SER A 410 -37.79 9.49 13.43
C SER A 410 -38.04 8.10 12.84
N GLY A 411 -38.93 7.99 11.85
CA GLY A 411 -39.21 6.72 11.18
C GLY A 411 -38.01 6.20 10.39
N GLN A 412 -37.33 7.08 9.66
CA GLN A 412 -36.11 6.74 8.91
C GLN A 412 -34.97 6.31 9.85
N LYS A 413 -34.78 7.03 10.97
CA LYS A 413 -33.80 6.64 12.00
C LYS A 413 -34.11 5.26 12.58
N ALA A 414 -35.38 4.99 12.88
CA ALA A 414 -35.82 3.69 13.38
C ALA A 414 -35.61 2.55 12.37
N LEU A 415 -35.74 2.81 11.07
CA LEU A 415 -35.39 1.84 10.03
C LEU A 415 -33.87 1.57 9.99
N LEU A 416 -33.04 2.60 10.08
CA LEU A 416 -31.58 2.41 10.16
C LEU A 416 -31.17 1.65 11.43
N ASP A 417 -31.83 1.88 12.56
CA ASP A 417 -31.59 1.13 13.80
C ASP A 417 -31.98 -0.36 13.63
N GLN A 418 -33.06 -0.67 12.90
CA GLN A 418 -33.42 -2.05 12.56
C GLN A 418 -32.39 -2.71 11.63
N ALA A 419 -31.96 -2.00 10.60
CA ALA A 419 -30.91 -2.46 9.69
C ALA A 419 -29.59 -2.73 10.44
N GLY A 420 -29.25 -1.89 11.42
CA GLY A 420 -28.11 -2.08 12.30
C GLY A 420 -28.24 -3.28 13.23
N ALA A 421 -29.41 -3.49 13.85
CA ALA A 421 -29.66 -4.65 14.68
C ALA A 421 -29.55 -5.96 13.89
N MET A 422 -30.05 -5.98 12.65
CA MET A 422 -29.91 -7.10 11.73
C MET A 422 -28.45 -7.37 11.37
N LEU A 423 -27.70 -6.31 11.07
CA LEU A 423 -26.29 -6.43 10.75
C LEU A 423 -25.48 -6.98 11.94
N ALA A 424 -25.73 -6.47 13.15
CA ALA A 424 -25.12 -6.99 14.38
C ALA A 424 -25.45 -8.48 14.60
N ALA A 425 -26.70 -8.89 14.39
CA ALA A 425 -27.10 -10.29 14.52
C ALA A 425 -26.42 -11.19 13.47
N SER A 426 -26.33 -10.73 12.22
CA SER A 426 -25.69 -11.48 11.13
C SER A 426 -24.20 -11.71 11.39
N THR A 427 -23.48 -10.65 11.75
CA THR A 427 -22.04 -10.71 12.07
C THR A 427 -21.76 -11.57 13.31
N ALA A 428 -22.59 -11.46 14.36
CA ALA A 428 -22.50 -12.33 15.53
C ALA A 428 -22.73 -13.81 15.19
N ALA A 429 -23.69 -14.12 14.30
CA ALA A 429 -23.96 -15.48 13.85
C ALA A 429 -22.80 -16.07 13.03
N LEU A 430 -22.12 -15.24 12.24
CA LEU A 430 -20.91 -15.64 11.51
C LEU A 430 -19.75 -15.97 12.47
N CYS A 431 -19.51 -15.12 13.47
CA CYS A 431 -18.50 -15.38 14.50
C CYS A 431 -18.83 -16.60 15.36
N ALA A 432 -20.10 -16.79 15.73
CA ALA A 432 -20.55 -17.97 16.46
C ALA A 432 -20.32 -19.26 15.65
N TRP A 433 -20.54 -19.21 14.33
CA TRP A 433 -20.22 -20.32 13.44
C TRP A 433 -18.72 -20.64 13.45
N VAL A 434 -17.86 -19.62 13.32
CA VAL A 434 -16.40 -19.78 13.40
C VAL A 434 -15.97 -20.37 14.75
N LYS A 435 -16.48 -19.84 15.86
CA LYS A 435 -16.19 -20.37 17.21
C LYS A 435 -16.76 -21.79 17.42
N GLY A 436 -17.80 -22.17 16.68
CA GLY A 436 -18.30 -23.55 16.64
C GLY A 436 -17.34 -24.53 15.97
N VAL A 437 -16.57 -24.07 14.97
CA VAL A 437 -15.51 -24.86 14.30
C VAL A 437 -14.21 -24.84 15.09
N ALA A 438 -13.85 -23.67 15.63
CA ALA A 438 -12.62 -23.44 16.40
C ALA A 438 -12.93 -22.63 17.68
N PRO A 439 -13.15 -23.28 18.83
CA PRO A 439 -13.58 -22.61 20.07
C PRO A 439 -12.68 -21.48 20.56
N ASP A 440 -11.37 -21.60 20.33
CA ASP A 440 -10.36 -20.61 20.73
C ASP A 440 -10.10 -19.54 19.65
N ALA A 441 -10.94 -19.46 18.62
CA ALA A 441 -10.77 -18.50 17.55
C ALA A 441 -10.91 -17.05 18.05
N VAL A 442 -9.97 -16.20 17.65
CA VAL A 442 -10.04 -14.75 17.83
C VAL A 442 -10.88 -14.17 16.70
N THR A 443 -11.94 -13.44 17.06
CA THR A 443 -12.85 -12.81 16.12
C THR A 443 -12.60 -11.31 16.05
N LEU A 444 -12.51 -10.79 14.82
CA LEU A 444 -12.20 -9.40 14.55
C LEU A 444 -13.30 -8.78 13.66
N LEU A 445 -13.51 -7.48 13.78
CA LEU A 445 -14.47 -6.74 12.98
C LEU A 445 -13.81 -5.52 12.34
N LEU A 446 -13.95 -5.38 11.02
CA LEU A 446 -13.51 -4.19 10.30
C LEU A 446 -14.63 -3.14 10.21
N ALA A 447 -14.31 -1.89 10.55
CA ALA A 447 -15.17 -0.74 10.35
C ALA A 447 -14.48 0.31 9.49
N TYR A 448 -15.05 0.55 8.30
CA TYR A 448 -14.59 1.57 7.36
C TYR A 448 -15.19 2.94 7.70
N LEU A 449 -14.39 3.77 8.38
CA LEU A 449 -14.87 5.04 8.95
C LEU A 449 -15.35 6.06 7.92
N PRO A 450 -14.74 6.20 6.72
CA PRO A 450 -15.15 7.20 5.74
C PRO A 450 -16.61 7.11 5.32
N THR A 451 -17.13 5.90 5.14
CA THR A 451 -18.55 5.70 4.80
C THR A 451 -19.45 5.73 6.04
N VAL A 452 -18.99 5.15 7.15
CA VAL A 452 -19.86 4.91 8.32
C VAL A 452 -20.01 6.14 9.21
N LEU A 453 -19.00 7.01 9.21
CA LEU A 453 -18.93 8.26 9.97
C LEU A 453 -18.84 9.48 9.06
N ASP A 454 -19.32 9.37 7.82
CA ASP A 454 -19.44 10.49 6.88
C ASP A 454 -20.19 11.66 7.54
N PRO A 455 -19.58 12.85 7.67
CA PRO A 455 -20.25 14.05 8.18
C PRO A 455 -21.52 14.44 7.42
N LEU A 456 -21.63 14.08 6.13
CA LEU A 456 -22.83 14.32 5.32
C LEU A 456 -23.95 13.35 5.66
N ALA A 457 -23.65 12.16 6.18
CA ALA A 457 -24.62 11.12 6.55
C ALA A 457 -24.52 10.75 8.05
N PRO A 458 -24.83 11.69 8.97
CA PRO A 458 -24.56 11.53 10.42
C PRO A 458 -25.31 10.36 11.07
N GLU A 459 -26.37 9.85 10.43
CA GLU A 459 -27.18 8.74 10.89
C GLU A 459 -26.75 7.38 10.29
N ALA A 460 -25.83 7.33 9.32
CA ALA A 460 -25.36 6.09 8.67
C ALA A 460 -24.80 5.06 9.68
N LYS A 461 -24.11 5.53 10.72
CA LYS A 461 -23.63 4.72 11.86
C LYS A 461 -24.71 3.90 12.56
N ARG A 462 -25.99 4.24 12.43
CA ARG A 462 -27.09 3.42 12.97
C ARG A 462 -27.17 2.07 12.28
N ALA A 463 -27.07 2.07 10.96
CA ALA A 463 -27.11 0.87 10.14
C ALA A 463 -25.74 0.18 10.05
N ASN A 464 -24.66 0.94 9.93
CA ASN A 464 -23.33 0.41 9.56
C ASN A 464 -22.26 0.44 10.66
N MET A 465 -22.60 0.90 11.87
CA MET A 465 -21.82 0.66 13.09
C MET A 465 -22.78 0.49 14.27
N PRO A 466 -23.60 -0.56 14.27
CA PRO A 466 -24.60 -0.78 15.31
C PRO A 466 -23.97 -0.94 16.70
N VAL A 467 -24.70 -0.54 17.74
CA VAL A 467 -24.24 -0.70 19.14
C VAL A 467 -24.09 -2.16 19.56
N GLY A 468 -24.69 -3.10 18.83
CA GLY A 468 -24.47 -4.54 19.03
C GLY A 468 -23.04 -5.00 18.74
N TRP A 469 -22.22 -4.16 18.12
CA TRP A 469 -20.78 -4.40 17.94
C TRP A 469 -19.93 -3.92 19.11
N ALA A 470 -20.51 -3.23 20.09
CA ALA A 470 -19.76 -2.72 21.23
C ALA A 470 -19.07 -3.85 22.00
N PHE A 471 -17.91 -3.55 22.57
CA PHE A 471 -17.12 -4.48 23.37
C PHE A 471 -17.99 -5.14 24.46
N PRO A 472 -17.92 -6.47 24.65
CA PRO A 472 -16.97 -7.43 24.04
C PRO A 472 -17.56 -8.28 22.89
N ALA A 473 -18.33 -7.69 21.97
CA ALA A 473 -18.97 -8.46 20.89
C ALA A 473 -17.97 -9.20 19.97
N PHE A 474 -16.82 -8.60 19.72
CA PHE A 474 -15.66 -9.19 19.04
C PHE A 474 -14.45 -9.12 19.97
N ASP A 475 -13.41 -9.88 19.67
CA ASP A 475 -12.16 -9.88 20.45
C ASP A 475 -11.27 -8.69 20.05
N VAL A 476 -11.36 -8.22 18.79
CA VAL A 476 -10.58 -7.05 18.29
C VAL A 476 -11.44 -6.19 17.35
N LEU A 477 -11.39 -4.87 17.54
CA LEU A 477 -11.97 -3.89 16.60
C LEU A 477 -10.90 -3.40 15.63
N GLN A 478 -11.18 -3.40 14.34
CA GLN A 478 -10.25 -2.94 13.31
C GLN A 478 -10.83 -1.69 12.65
N LEU A 479 -10.05 -0.62 12.65
CA LEU A 479 -10.45 0.68 12.10
C LEU A 479 -9.66 0.95 10.82
N GLU A 480 -10.38 1.41 9.80
CA GLU A 480 -9.81 1.75 8.50
C GLU A 480 -10.41 3.06 8.00
N ASP A 481 -9.56 3.94 7.49
CA ASP A 481 -9.97 5.26 7.00
C ASP A 481 -9.06 5.84 5.92
N TYR A 482 -8.54 4.97 5.06
CA TYR A 482 -7.53 5.35 4.08
C TYR A 482 -8.00 6.43 3.08
N ASP A 483 -9.29 6.57 2.78
CA ASP A 483 -9.77 7.70 1.97
C ASP A 483 -9.45 9.03 2.64
N TRP A 484 -9.72 9.16 3.95
CA TRP A 484 -9.39 10.37 4.68
C TRP A 484 -7.88 10.59 4.79
N VAL A 485 -7.10 9.51 4.97
CA VAL A 485 -5.63 9.59 5.01
C VAL A 485 -5.09 10.09 3.67
N THR A 486 -5.48 9.46 2.56
CA THR A 486 -5.00 9.78 1.22
C THR A 486 -5.50 11.15 0.73
N GLU A 487 -6.68 11.59 1.16
CA GLU A 487 -7.21 12.95 0.93
C GLU A 487 -6.57 14.03 1.82
N GLY A 488 -5.74 13.66 2.80
CA GLY A 488 -5.11 14.61 3.73
C GLY A 488 -6.05 15.17 4.81
N ARG A 489 -7.10 14.42 5.17
CA ARG A 489 -8.13 14.79 6.14
C ARG A 489 -7.84 14.22 7.54
N ALA A 490 -6.62 14.41 8.05
CA ALA A 490 -6.16 13.84 9.33
C ALA A 490 -7.05 14.18 10.56
N ARG A 491 -7.74 15.34 10.54
CA ARG A 491 -8.71 15.68 11.59
C ARG A 491 -9.96 14.78 11.58
N LEU A 492 -10.40 14.31 10.40
CA LEU A 492 -11.49 13.35 10.32
C LEU A 492 -11.05 11.98 10.83
N THR A 493 -9.82 11.55 10.53
CA THR A 493 -9.20 10.35 11.12
C THR A 493 -9.25 10.38 12.65
N ALA A 494 -8.67 11.41 13.26
CA ALA A 494 -8.63 11.54 14.71
C ALA A 494 -10.05 11.52 15.33
N LYS A 495 -10.95 12.33 14.79
CA LYS A 495 -12.34 12.40 15.25
C LYS A 495 -13.10 11.09 15.03
N GLY A 496 -12.87 10.41 13.91
CA GLY A 496 -13.51 9.15 13.57
C GLY A 496 -13.11 8.03 14.53
N ILE A 497 -11.81 7.94 14.84
CA ILE A 497 -11.27 6.98 15.82
C ILE A 497 -11.85 7.26 17.21
N ASP A 498 -11.92 8.53 17.64
CA ASP A 498 -12.52 8.90 18.93
C ASP A 498 -14.00 8.54 18.99
N LEU A 499 -14.76 8.82 17.93
CA LEU A 499 -16.19 8.49 17.84
C LEU A 499 -16.43 6.97 17.83
N ALA A 500 -15.62 6.21 17.08
CA ALA A 500 -15.72 4.75 17.05
C ALA A 500 -15.37 4.16 18.42
N THR A 501 -14.30 4.64 19.05
CA THR A 501 -13.88 4.23 20.40
C THR A 501 -14.94 4.56 21.44
N GLN A 502 -15.52 5.76 21.41
CA GLN A 502 -16.59 6.15 22.33
C GLN A 502 -17.85 5.31 22.12
N ARG A 503 -18.19 5.00 20.86
CA ARG A 503 -19.41 4.28 20.51
C ARG A 503 -19.33 2.79 20.82
N LEU A 504 -18.19 2.17 20.58
CA LEU A 504 -18.01 0.71 20.67
C LEU A 504 -17.21 0.28 21.91
N GLY A 505 -16.42 1.16 22.53
CA GLY A 505 -15.82 0.91 23.85
C GLY A 505 -14.62 -0.05 23.88
N TYR A 506 -14.01 -0.39 22.74
CA TYR A 506 -12.84 -1.27 22.70
C TYR A 506 -11.61 -0.58 23.28
N PRO A 507 -10.85 -1.21 24.20
CA PRO A 507 -9.55 -0.73 24.63
C PRO A 507 -8.58 -0.59 23.46
N VAL A 508 -7.66 0.38 23.50
CA VAL A 508 -6.67 0.58 22.41
C VAL A 508 -5.79 -0.67 22.16
N ALA A 509 -5.55 -1.46 23.20
CA ALA A 509 -4.82 -2.73 23.15
C ALA A 509 -5.63 -3.88 22.50
N GLU A 510 -6.90 -3.65 22.18
CA GLU A 510 -7.79 -4.57 21.44
C GLU A 510 -8.29 -3.89 20.15
N GLN A 511 -7.52 -2.93 19.64
CA GLN A 511 -7.75 -2.28 18.37
C GLN A 511 -6.63 -2.60 17.38
N HIS A 512 -6.97 -2.82 16.11
CA HIS A 512 -6.03 -2.72 14.99
C HIS A 512 -6.36 -1.52 14.11
N TYR A 513 -5.39 -1.06 13.33
CA TYR A 513 -5.55 0.06 12.41
C TYR A 513 -4.99 -0.24 11.02
N PHE A 514 -5.68 0.18 9.97
CA PHE A 514 -5.27 0.04 8.57
C PHE A 514 -4.95 1.43 8.00
N SER A 515 -3.68 1.67 7.66
CA SER A 515 -3.22 3.01 7.25
C SER A 515 -3.51 3.34 5.78
N GLY A 516 -3.73 2.33 4.93
CA GLY A 516 -4.10 2.51 3.52
C GLY A 516 -3.01 2.26 2.49
N PHE A 517 -3.41 2.40 1.22
CA PHE A 517 -2.61 2.21 0.00
C PHE A 517 -2.78 3.38 -0.95
N VAL A 518 -1.88 3.46 -1.92
CA VAL A 518 -2.00 4.33 -3.07
C VAL A 518 -2.67 3.58 -4.23
N LEU A 519 -3.88 3.99 -4.60
CA LEU A 519 -4.66 3.32 -5.66
C LEU A 519 -3.92 3.33 -7.01
N LEU A 520 -3.47 4.52 -7.45
CA LEU A 520 -2.85 4.70 -8.77
C LEU A 520 -1.35 5.08 -8.64
N PRO A 521 -0.45 4.54 -9.49
CA PRO A 521 1.00 4.81 -9.39
C PRO A 521 1.36 6.30 -9.40
N GLU A 522 0.65 7.11 -10.18
CA GLU A 522 0.84 8.56 -10.28
C GLU A 522 0.51 9.32 -8.99
N GLN A 523 -0.14 8.66 -8.01
CA GLN A 523 -0.50 9.22 -6.71
C GLN A 523 0.50 8.86 -5.61
N ALA A 524 1.70 8.36 -5.94
CA ALA A 524 2.71 7.90 -4.98
C ALA A 524 3.05 8.89 -3.84
N GLY A 525 2.82 10.19 -4.03
CA GLY A 525 2.95 11.20 -2.96
C GLY A 525 2.01 10.98 -1.75
N GLN A 526 0.97 10.15 -1.89
CA GLN A 526 0.07 9.76 -0.81
C GLN A 526 0.75 8.83 0.22
N TRP A 527 1.85 8.15 -0.12
CA TRP A 527 2.58 7.27 0.80
C TRP A 527 3.08 7.97 2.06
N GLN A 528 3.44 9.27 1.97
CA GLN A 528 3.80 10.06 3.16
C GLN A 528 2.67 10.06 4.19
N ARG A 529 1.44 10.33 3.75
CA ARG A 529 0.26 10.41 4.64
C ARG A 529 -0.07 9.06 5.24
N ILE A 530 0.11 8.00 4.46
CA ILE A 530 -0.08 6.61 4.91
C ILE A 530 0.96 6.25 5.98
N ALA A 531 2.24 6.60 5.77
CA ALA A 531 3.30 6.39 6.75
C ALA A 531 3.05 7.19 8.04
N ASP A 532 2.64 8.45 7.92
CA ASP A 532 2.29 9.31 9.06
C ASP A 532 1.12 8.75 9.86
N ALA A 533 0.08 8.24 9.18
CA ALA A 533 -1.07 7.60 9.81
C ALA A 533 -0.70 6.29 10.53
N ALA A 534 0.19 5.48 9.92
CA ALA A 534 0.71 4.27 10.54
C ALA A 534 1.52 4.58 11.80
N ASP A 535 2.43 5.56 11.73
CA ASP A 535 3.23 6.02 12.87
C ASP A 535 2.35 6.58 14.00
N ALA A 536 1.32 7.37 13.67
CA ALA A 536 0.35 7.87 14.64
C ALA A 536 -0.41 6.73 15.33
N ALA A 537 -0.78 5.67 14.60
CA ALA A 537 -1.47 4.51 15.18
C ALA A 537 -0.57 3.69 16.12
N VAL A 538 0.71 3.53 15.77
CA VAL A 538 1.73 2.93 16.64
C VAL A 538 1.91 3.77 17.91
N LYS A 539 2.08 5.09 17.78
CA LYS A 539 2.25 6.00 18.93
C LYS A 539 1.04 6.03 19.86
N ARG A 540 -0.16 5.83 19.32
CA ARG A 540 -1.41 5.69 20.10
C ARG A 540 -1.44 4.41 20.95
N GLY A 541 -0.60 3.42 20.64
CA GLY A 541 -0.57 2.13 21.35
C GLY A 541 -1.58 1.11 20.81
N THR A 542 -1.98 1.26 19.54
CA THR A 542 -2.83 0.28 18.83
C THR A 542 -2.11 -1.07 18.79
N ALA A 543 -2.82 -2.17 19.02
CA ALA A 543 -2.19 -3.50 19.17
C ALA A 543 -1.46 -3.97 17.91
N ALA A 544 -1.99 -3.66 16.73
CA ALA A 544 -1.32 -3.88 15.46
C ALA A 544 -1.73 -2.80 14.44
N THR A 545 -0.78 -2.43 13.58
CA THR A 545 -0.99 -1.46 12.50
C THR A 545 -0.62 -2.11 11.17
N PHE A 546 -1.55 -2.10 10.22
CA PHE A 546 -1.45 -2.75 8.93
C PHE A 546 -1.25 -1.72 7.83
N VAL A 547 -0.24 -1.95 6.99
CA VAL A 547 -0.20 -1.33 5.66
C VAL A 547 -1.05 -2.19 4.73
N TRP A 548 -2.05 -1.58 4.10
CA TRP A 548 -2.91 -2.22 3.12
C TRP A 548 -2.69 -1.51 1.81
N ALA A 549 -2.12 -2.08 0.75
CA ALA A 549 -1.87 -3.49 0.52
C ALA A 549 -0.51 -3.77 -0.14
N LEU A 550 -0.06 -5.01 0.03
CA LEU A 550 1.22 -5.52 -0.50
C LEU A 550 1.45 -5.25 -2.00
N PRO A 551 0.46 -5.41 -2.91
CA PRO A 551 0.70 -5.15 -4.34
C PRO A 551 1.15 -3.71 -4.62
N GLN A 552 0.55 -2.72 -3.96
CA GLN A 552 0.90 -1.31 -4.11
C GLN A 552 2.24 -1.01 -3.43
N VAL A 553 2.51 -1.65 -2.29
CA VAL A 553 3.84 -1.58 -1.64
C VAL A 553 4.93 -2.09 -2.58
N ALA A 554 4.70 -3.23 -3.24
CA ALA A 554 5.62 -3.80 -4.21
C ALA A 554 5.75 -2.90 -5.45
N ARG A 555 4.63 -2.46 -6.04
CA ARG A 555 4.60 -1.62 -7.24
C ARG A 555 5.36 -0.30 -7.07
N ASP A 556 5.17 0.38 -5.95
CA ASP A 556 5.72 1.72 -5.72
C ASP A 556 7.06 1.70 -4.97
N GLY A 557 7.54 0.52 -4.57
CA GLY A 557 8.78 0.39 -3.82
C GLY A 557 8.72 0.92 -2.38
N PHE A 558 7.53 0.93 -1.76
CA PHE A 558 7.36 1.47 -0.41
C PHE A 558 8.11 0.63 0.63
N THR A 559 9.13 1.21 1.23
CA THR A 559 10.00 0.55 2.23
C THR A 559 10.00 1.37 3.52
N CYS A 560 9.47 0.80 4.60
CA CYS A 560 9.52 1.42 5.93
C CYS A 560 10.77 1.03 6.70
N PHE A 561 11.25 1.92 7.55
CA PHE A 561 12.32 1.61 8.50
C PHE A 561 12.22 2.48 9.75
N ARG A 562 12.92 2.04 10.81
CA ARG A 562 13.10 2.83 12.03
C ARG A 562 14.58 2.98 12.30
N LEU A 563 15.02 4.21 12.52
CA LEU A 563 16.39 4.50 12.94
C LEU A 563 16.49 4.28 14.47
N TYR A 564 16.72 3.03 14.86
CA TYR A 564 16.96 2.70 16.27
C TYR A 564 18.29 3.30 16.74
N GLY A 565 18.25 4.13 17.79
CA GLY A 565 19.45 4.70 18.43
C GLY A 565 19.57 6.23 18.36
N GLU A 566 18.68 6.93 17.64
CA GLU A 566 18.67 8.40 17.62
C GLU A 566 17.72 9.04 18.64
N GLU A 567 16.82 8.28 19.28
CA GLU A 567 15.85 8.84 20.23
C GLU A 567 16.46 9.51 21.48
N ASP A 568 17.65 9.08 21.91
CA ASP A 568 18.37 9.73 23.02
C ASP A 568 19.17 10.97 22.57
N MET A 569 19.18 11.27 21.28
CA MET A 569 19.81 12.48 20.76
C MET A 569 18.74 13.50 20.37
N GLN A 570 18.45 14.42 21.30
CA GLN A 570 17.78 15.67 20.97
C GLN A 570 18.56 16.40 19.87
N ALA A 571 18.12 16.27 18.61
CA ALA A 571 18.81 16.78 17.43
C ALA A 571 18.79 18.32 17.33
N PHE A 572 17.92 18.99 18.10
CA PHE A 572 17.81 20.44 18.15
C PHE A 572 17.53 20.93 19.57
N ASP A 573 18.37 21.81 20.08
CA ASP A 573 18.13 22.55 21.32
C ASP A 573 17.48 23.89 20.94
N ASP A 574 16.24 24.16 21.40
CA ASP A 574 15.52 25.41 21.08
C ASP A 574 16.05 26.63 21.86
N VAL A 575 17.35 26.88 21.73
CA VAL A 575 18.10 27.96 22.36
C VAL A 575 18.74 28.82 21.28
N ALA A 576 18.81 30.13 21.50
CA ALA A 576 19.52 31.03 20.60
C ALA A 576 21.04 30.90 20.80
N PHE A 577 21.79 31.14 19.71
CA PHE A 577 23.23 31.33 19.80
C PHE A 577 23.53 32.46 20.79
N PRO A 578 24.44 32.25 21.77
CA PRO A 578 24.49 33.08 22.97
C PRO A 578 25.29 34.37 22.81
N LEU A 579 26.03 34.50 21.70
CA LEU A 579 26.90 35.65 21.45
C LEU A 579 26.28 36.55 20.38
N SER A 580 26.46 37.86 20.55
CA SER A 580 26.12 38.82 19.50
C SER A 580 27.06 38.61 18.32
N ILE A 581 26.51 38.41 17.13
CA ILE A 581 27.28 38.24 15.90
C ILE A 581 28.10 39.52 15.65
N GLY A 582 29.43 39.37 15.59
CA GLY A 582 30.35 40.49 15.38
C GLY A 582 30.20 41.11 13.98
N ARG A 583 30.67 42.37 13.82
CA ARG A 583 30.67 43.07 12.52
C ARG A 583 31.44 42.37 11.39
N GLU A 584 32.23 41.35 11.71
CA GLU A 584 33.09 40.60 10.78
C GLU A 584 32.55 39.20 10.46
N ALA A 585 31.37 38.82 10.96
CA ALA A 585 30.77 37.53 10.64
C ALA A 585 30.41 37.44 9.15
N SER A 586 30.54 36.23 8.57
CA SER A 586 30.25 35.99 7.16
C SER A 586 29.03 35.08 6.97
N LEU A 587 28.30 35.30 5.88
CA LEU A 587 27.15 34.52 5.44
C LEU A 587 27.37 34.14 3.96
N ALA A 588 27.15 32.88 3.63
CA ALA A 588 27.21 32.37 2.26
C ALA A 588 25.98 31.50 1.94
N PRO A 589 25.05 31.99 1.10
CA PRO A 589 24.00 31.17 0.49
C PRO A 589 24.55 30.34 -0.67
N ALA A 590 24.18 29.05 -0.76
CA ALA A 590 24.59 28.17 -1.85
C ALA A 590 23.43 27.34 -2.42
N PHE A 591 23.38 27.19 -3.75
CA PHE A 591 22.51 26.25 -4.47
C PHE A 591 23.32 25.07 -5.00
N SER A 592 22.67 23.93 -5.21
CA SER A 592 23.23 22.80 -5.96
C SER A 592 22.63 22.81 -7.36
N THR A 593 23.43 23.13 -8.39
CA THR A 593 23.01 23.14 -9.79
C THR A 593 23.97 22.30 -10.61
N GLN A 594 23.46 21.26 -11.27
CA GLN A 594 24.22 20.52 -12.27
C GLN A 594 24.23 21.29 -13.58
N ILE A 595 25.43 21.43 -14.13
CA ILE A 595 25.68 22.12 -15.38
C ILE A 595 26.30 21.10 -16.34
N VAL A 596 25.59 20.81 -17.43
CA VAL A 596 26.10 19.97 -18.51
C VAL A 596 26.34 20.85 -19.72
N GLU A 597 27.61 20.99 -20.09
CA GLU A 597 28.03 21.71 -21.29
C GLU A 597 28.24 20.72 -22.43
N SER A 598 27.52 20.92 -23.52
CA SER A 598 27.66 20.10 -24.73
C SER A 598 28.97 20.44 -25.47
N PRO A 599 29.51 19.52 -26.30
CA PRO A 599 30.67 19.80 -27.15
C PRO A 599 30.46 20.95 -28.16
N SER A 600 29.19 21.34 -28.38
CA SER A 600 28.80 22.47 -29.23
C SER A 600 28.84 23.84 -28.52
N GLY A 601 29.16 23.87 -27.22
CA GLY A 601 29.18 25.08 -26.38
C GLY A 601 27.82 25.48 -25.79
N HIS A 602 26.76 24.66 -25.97
CA HIS A 602 25.47 24.88 -25.32
C HIS A 602 25.44 24.27 -23.91
N GLU A 603 24.90 25.03 -22.96
CA GLU A 603 24.79 24.65 -21.55
C GLU A 603 23.34 24.28 -21.17
N ARG A 604 23.15 23.14 -20.49
CA ARG A 604 21.89 22.77 -19.82
C ARG A 604 22.09 22.78 -18.32
N ARG A 605 21.20 23.45 -17.58
CA ARG A 605 21.23 23.59 -16.12
C ARG A 605 20.08 22.82 -15.49
N SER A 606 20.36 22.07 -14.42
CA SER A 606 19.36 21.42 -13.57
C SER A 606 19.63 21.77 -12.11
N SER A 607 18.68 22.39 -11.42
CA SER A 607 18.84 22.68 -9.99
C SER A 607 18.43 21.44 -9.18
N ASP A 608 19.36 20.90 -8.40
CA ASP A 608 19.10 19.76 -7.50
C ASP A 608 18.42 20.22 -6.20
N TRP A 609 18.62 21.48 -5.80
CA TRP A 609 17.98 22.09 -4.63
C TRP A 609 16.99 23.17 -5.05
N ALA A 610 15.80 23.13 -4.45
CA ALA A 610 14.79 24.18 -4.60
C ALA A 610 15.14 25.45 -3.81
N ASP A 611 15.88 25.31 -2.70
CA ASP A 611 16.26 26.41 -1.81
C ASP A 611 17.77 26.51 -1.59
N ALA A 612 18.27 27.74 -1.42
CA ALA A 612 19.64 28.01 -1.02
C ALA A 612 19.89 27.52 0.41
N ARG A 613 21.01 26.82 0.65
CA ARG A 613 21.45 26.44 1.99
C ARG A 613 22.43 27.50 2.51
N LEU A 614 22.18 28.00 3.72
CA LEU A 614 23.04 29.01 4.34
C LEU A 614 24.21 28.38 5.11
N SER A 615 25.39 28.97 4.95
CA SER A 615 26.56 28.74 5.81
C SER A 615 26.99 30.05 6.46
N PHE A 616 27.36 30.00 7.73
CA PHE A 616 27.78 31.16 8.51
C PHE A 616 29.17 30.92 9.09
N ASP A 617 29.98 31.96 9.24
CA ASP A 617 31.12 31.94 10.15
C ASP A 617 30.94 33.03 11.22
N VAL A 618 30.72 32.59 12.46
CA VAL A 618 30.47 33.45 13.62
C VAL A 618 31.68 33.61 14.54
N GLY A 619 32.83 33.06 14.16
CA GLY A 619 34.09 33.20 14.90
C GLY A 619 34.61 34.65 14.93
N PRO A 620 34.65 35.37 13.79
CA PRO A 620 35.13 36.74 13.74
C PRO A 620 34.34 37.68 14.67
N GLY A 621 35.01 38.15 15.73
CA GLY A 621 34.43 39.06 16.73
C GLY A 621 34.34 38.49 18.15
N VAL A 622 34.58 37.18 18.34
CA VAL A 622 34.70 36.56 19.67
C VAL A 622 36.10 36.85 20.24
N ARG A 623 36.21 37.87 21.09
CA ARG A 623 37.52 38.41 21.54
C ARG A 623 37.72 38.46 23.05
N SER A 624 36.65 38.33 23.85
CA SER A 624 36.75 38.36 25.31
C SER A 624 36.86 36.96 25.90
N GLU A 625 37.54 36.83 27.04
CA GLU A 625 37.63 35.54 27.76
C GLU A 625 36.24 35.01 28.18
N ALA A 626 35.30 35.91 28.47
CA ALA A 626 33.92 35.56 28.80
C ALA A 626 33.15 35.00 27.59
N ASP A 627 33.33 35.57 26.40
CA ASP A 627 32.68 35.08 25.17
C ASP A 627 33.24 33.71 24.77
N ILE A 628 34.55 33.52 24.89
CA ILE A 628 35.21 32.23 24.64
C ILE A 628 34.72 31.16 25.61
N ALA A 629 34.61 31.46 26.90
CA ALA A 629 34.06 30.54 27.88
C ALA A 629 32.60 30.16 27.56
N THR A 630 31.79 31.15 27.16
CA THR A 630 30.40 30.96 26.73
C THR A 630 30.31 30.08 25.48
N LEU A 631 31.15 30.33 24.49
CA LEU A 631 31.23 29.53 23.24
C LEU A 631 31.63 28.09 23.52
N ILE A 632 32.65 27.84 24.34
CA ILE A 632 33.08 26.48 24.73
C ILE A 632 31.95 25.73 25.44
N ALA A 633 31.30 26.39 26.40
CA ALA A 633 30.18 25.79 27.12
C ALA A 633 29.02 25.47 26.17
N PHE A 634 28.72 26.39 25.25
CA PHE A 634 27.65 26.21 24.26
C PHE A 634 27.96 25.10 23.26
N PHE A 635 29.19 25.02 22.75
CA PHE A 635 29.65 23.96 21.84
C PHE A 635 29.60 22.57 22.49
N ARG A 636 30.07 22.46 23.74
CA ARG A 636 30.04 21.20 24.49
C ARG A 636 28.62 20.72 24.79
N ALA A 637 27.73 21.64 25.15
CA ALA A 637 26.34 21.31 25.41
C ALA A 637 25.59 20.82 24.15
N ARG A 638 26.03 21.26 22.96
CA ARG A 638 25.54 20.78 21.64
C ARG A 638 26.23 19.53 21.10
N ARG A 639 27.29 19.06 21.78
CA ARG A 639 28.10 17.91 21.36
C ARG A 639 28.65 18.07 19.93
N GLY A 640 29.18 19.24 19.60
CA GLY A 640 29.70 19.52 18.26
C GLY A 640 28.59 19.69 17.23
N ALA A 641 28.70 19.01 16.09
CA ALA A 641 27.74 19.08 14.99
C ALA A 641 26.44 18.31 15.28
N ALA A 642 26.36 17.55 16.38
CA ALA A 642 25.25 16.65 16.66
C ALA A 642 23.91 17.37 16.94
N ARG A 643 23.92 18.55 17.58
CA ARG A 643 22.68 19.26 17.95
C ARG A 643 22.59 20.65 17.34
N GLY A 644 21.48 20.92 16.68
CA GLY A 644 21.13 22.23 16.15
C GLY A 644 20.64 23.22 17.22
N PHE A 645 20.59 24.48 16.84
CA PHE A 645 20.14 25.61 17.65
C PHE A 645 19.71 26.79 16.75
N ARG A 646 19.13 27.83 17.34
CA ARG A 646 18.65 29.02 16.61
C ARG A 646 19.76 30.04 16.40
N LEU A 647 19.85 30.59 15.20
CA LEU A 647 20.70 31.73 14.87
C LEU A 647 19.87 32.84 14.24
N THR A 648 19.86 34.02 14.86
CA THR A 648 19.23 35.20 14.25
C THR A 648 20.16 35.73 13.14
N ASP A 649 19.73 35.62 11.88
CA ASP A 649 20.48 36.15 10.75
C ASP A 649 20.40 37.69 10.72
N PRO A 650 21.51 38.42 10.85
CA PRO A 650 21.48 39.88 10.89
C PRO A 650 21.01 40.53 9.57
N TYR A 651 21.02 39.78 8.47
CA TYR A 651 20.64 40.25 7.14
C TYR A 651 19.22 39.83 6.74
N ASP A 652 18.65 38.80 7.36
CA ASP A 652 17.33 38.27 7.00
C ASP A 652 16.64 37.53 8.18
N ASP A 653 16.13 38.30 9.14
CA ASP A 653 15.44 37.80 10.34
C ASP A 653 13.95 38.21 10.43
N ARG A 654 13.37 38.72 9.33
CA ARG A 654 12.01 39.28 9.36
C ARG A 654 11.30 39.21 8.00
N SER A 655 9.98 39.23 8.07
CA SER A 655 9.06 39.24 6.92
C SER A 655 9.12 40.51 6.07
N CYS A 656 9.63 41.62 6.61
CA CYS A 656 9.74 42.91 5.92
C CYS A 656 11.20 43.25 5.54
N ALA A 657 11.43 44.43 4.97
CA ALA A 657 12.77 44.92 4.70
C ALA A 657 13.61 45.09 5.98
N ILE A 658 14.95 44.98 5.86
CA ILE A 658 15.91 45.18 6.96
C ILE A 658 15.65 46.53 7.64
N GLY A 659 15.59 46.54 8.97
CA GLY A 659 15.31 47.73 9.78
C GLY A 659 13.82 48.07 9.95
N GLY A 660 12.93 47.43 9.20
CA GLY A 660 11.48 47.55 9.37
C GLY A 660 10.93 46.77 10.57
N MET A 661 9.70 47.10 10.97
CA MET A 661 8.88 46.33 11.92
C MET A 661 7.86 45.48 11.15
N PRO A 662 7.69 44.19 11.47
CA PRO A 662 6.73 43.33 10.79
C PRO A 662 5.28 43.85 10.84
N GLY A 663 4.66 43.94 9.67
CA GLY A 663 3.26 44.25 9.47
C GLY A 663 2.44 43.00 9.11
N PRO A 664 1.14 42.95 9.41
CA PRO A 664 0.32 41.76 9.16
C PRO A 664 0.16 41.43 7.65
N LEU A 665 0.58 42.35 6.76
CA LEU A 665 0.45 42.24 5.31
C LEU A 665 1.77 41.89 4.61
N ASP A 666 2.83 41.58 5.36
CA ASP A 666 4.20 41.50 4.81
C ASP A 666 4.39 40.35 3.82
N GLN A 667 3.93 39.15 4.17
CA GLN A 667 4.14 37.94 3.37
C GLN A 667 2.83 37.19 3.17
N ARG A 668 2.58 36.70 1.96
CA ARG A 668 1.41 35.84 1.68
C ARG A 668 1.61 34.46 2.31
N LEU A 669 0.54 33.89 2.84
CA LEU A 669 0.51 32.51 3.35
C LEU A 669 -0.22 31.58 2.39
N GLY A 670 -1.26 32.09 1.72
CA GLY A 670 -2.10 31.32 0.79
C GLY A 670 -3.46 31.98 0.56
N ILE A 671 -4.32 31.26 -0.13
CA ILE A 671 -5.73 31.61 -0.35
C ILE A 671 -6.58 30.54 0.35
N GLY A 672 -7.61 30.97 1.08
CA GLY A 672 -8.60 30.07 1.68
C GLY A 672 -9.41 29.34 0.61
N ASP A 673 -9.75 28.09 0.87
CA ASP A 673 -10.58 27.22 0.03
C ASP A 673 -11.84 26.71 0.78
N GLY A 674 -12.08 27.21 2.00
CA GLY A 674 -13.14 26.76 2.88
C GLY A 674 -12.90 25.41 3.58
N VAL A 675 -11.76 24.75 3.34
CA VAL A 675 -11.43 23.41 3.88
C VAL A 675 -10.11 23.41 4.64
N ARG A 676 -9.05 23.97 4.05
CA ARG A 676 -7.70 24.06 4.62
C ARG A 676 -7.66 25.10 5.74
N ALA A 677 -7.22 24.69 6.93
CA ALA A 677 -7.11 25.56 8.09
C ALA A 677 -5.66 25.86 8.52
N GLU A 678 -4.66 25.27 7.86
CA GLU A 678 -3.26 25.36 8.27
C GLU A 678 -2.37 25.91 7.15
N PHE A 679 -1.66 26.99 7.45
CA PHE A 679 -0.86 27.73 6.48
C PHE A 679 0.56 27.95 7.03
N PRO A 680 1.61 27.48 6.34
CA PRO A 680 2.99 27.69 6.78
C PRO A 680 3.42 29.14 6.53
N LEU A 681 4.20 29.70 7.46
CA LEU A 681 4.89 30.97 7.28
C LEU A 681 5.94 30.84 6.17
N GLN A 682 5.91 31.80 5.24
CA GLN A 682 6.78 31.84 4.07
C GLN A 682 7.46 33.19 3.94
N ARG A 683 8.70 33.18 3.46
CA ARG A 683 9.44 34.38 3.07
C ARG A 683 9.77 34.27 1.57
N TYR A 684 9.34 35.26 0.78
CA TYR A 684 9.57 35.28 -0.66
C TYR A 684 10.76 36.18 -1.05
N TYR A 685 11.70 35.67 -1.83
CA TYR A 685 12.83 36.42 -2.37
C TYR A 685 12.63 36.66 -3.88
N GLY A 686 12.58 37.94 -4.27
CA GLY A 686 12.22 38.36 -5.62
C GLY A 686 10.75 38.75 -5.73
N ASP A 687 10.35 39.18 -6.94
CA ASP A 687 9.00 39.66 -7.25
C ASP A 687 8.27 38.67 -8.17
N GLY A 688 6.94 38.65 -8.09
CA GLY A 688 6.08 37.87 -8.99
C GLY A 688 5.86 36.42 -8.57
N GLU A 689 5.37 35.61 -9.51
CA GLU A 689 5.03 34.20 -9.27
C GLU A 689 6.28 33.30 -9.16
N GLU A 690 7.38 33.70 -9.82
CA GLU A 690 8.68 33.00 -9.82
C GLU A 690 9.56 33.36 -8.60
N ALA A 691 9.02 34.12 -7.63
CA ALA A 691 9.77 34.47 -6.42
C ALA A 691 10.09 33.21 -5.60
N GLN A 692 11.35 33.08 -5.19
CA GLN A 692 11.80 31.94 -4.38
C GLN A 692 11.08 31.96 -3.03
N ALA A 693 10.37 30.90 -2.69
CA ALA A 693 9.63 30.79 -1.44
C ALA A 693 10.43 29.96 -0.43
N ARG A 694 10.79 30.55 0.70
CA ARG A 694 11.42 29.84 1.82
C ARG A 694 10.41 29.60 2.94
N ARG A 695 10.31 28.35 3.37
CA ARG A 695 9.54 27.97 4.56
C ARG A 695 10.25 28.43 5.83
N ILE A 696 9.50 29.02 6.76
CA ILE A 696 10.05 29.56 8.01
C ILE A 696 9.57 28.71 9.17
N THR A 697 10.46 27.92 9.79
CA THR A 697 10.10 26.96 10.86
C THR A 697 10.34 27.48 12.27
N ARG A 698 11.11 28.56 12.44
CA ARG A 698 11.49 29.13 13.74
C ARG A 698 11.08 30.61 13.86
N PRO A 699 9.78 30.95 13.77
CA PRO A 699 9.35 32.32 14.02
C PRO A 699 9.51 32.68 15.50
N ALA A 700 9.74 33.95 15.80
CA ALA A 700 9.60 34.48 17.15
C ALA A 700 8.10 34.61 17.46
N PRO A 701 7.50 33.77 18.33
CA PRO A 701 6.03 33.66 18.40
C PRO A 701 5.32 34.98 18.73
N GLY A 702 5.91 35.80 19.61
CA GLY A 702 5.37 37.11 19.97
C GLY A 702 5.46 38.20 18.89
N SER A 703 6.01 37.88 17.71
CA SER A 703 6.11 38.82 16.58
C SER A 703 5.13 38.54 15.45
N ILE A 704 4.40 37.41 15.52
CA ILE A 704 3.50 36.97 14.45
C ILE A 704 2.26 37.85 14.46
N ARG A 705 1.93 38.40 13.29
CA ARG A 705 0.73 39.20 13.03
C ARG A 705 0.07 38.68 11.77
N VAL A 706 -1.19 38.29 11.84
CA VAL A 706 -1.91 37.63 10.73
C VAL A 706 -3.01 38.55 10.22
N ALA A 707 -3.23 38.59 8.91
CA ALA A 707 -4.38 39.22 8.30
C ALA A 707 -5.13 38.30 7.34
N VAL A 708 -6.45 38.48 7.31
CA VAL A 708 -7.39 37.84 6.38
C VAL A 708 -8.03 38.96 5.56
N ASP A 709 -7.97 38.86 4.23
CA ASP A 709 -8.49 39.88 3.30
C ASP A 709 -8.00 41.30 3.59
N GLY A 710 -6.73 41.42 3.98
CA GLY A 710 -6.08 42.69 4.28
C GLY A 710 -6.40 43.27 5.66
N VAL A 711 -7.20 42.59 6.48
CA VAL A 711 -7.55 43.01 7.84
C VAL A 711 -6.83 42.14 8.86
N GLU A 712 -6.09 42.77 9.77
CA GLU A 712 -5.40 42.07 10.85
C GLU A 712 -6.39 41.40 11.81
N VAL A 713 -6.14 40.13 12.12
CA VAL A 713 -6.93 39.31 13.04
C VAL A 713 -6.10 38.97 14.28
N ALA A 714 -6.61 39.35 15.45
CA ALA A 714 -5.91 39.14 16.73
C ALA A 714 -6.27 37.80 17.39
N ASP A 715 -7.38 37.18 16.99
CA ASP A 715 -7.90 35.90 17.48
C ASP A 715 -8.38 35.01 16.33
N GLY A 716 -8.88 33.80 16.65
CA GLY A 716 -9.33 32.81 15.67
C GLY A 716 -8.21 32.04 14.96
N TRP A 717 -6.96 32.22 15.41
CA TRP A 717 -5.80 31.47 14.97
C TRP A 717 -4.82 31.20 16.11
N SER A 718 -3.97 30.20 15.94
CA SER A 718 -2.86 29.89 16.85
C SER A 718 -1.61 29.47 16.07
N HIS A 719 -0.43 29.62 16.70
CA HIS A 719 0.82 29.09 16.16
C HIS A 719 0.99 27.63 16.62
N ALA A 720 0.85 26.69 15.69
CA ALA A 720 0.91 25.25 15.96
C ALA A 720 2.35 24.70 16.08
N GLY A 721 3.36 25.56 16.13
CA GLY A 721 4.78 25.19 16.05
C GLY A 721 5.30 25.10 14.60
N ALA A 722 6.61 25.00 14.44
CA ALA A 722 7.29 24.87 13.14
C ALA A 722 6.83 25.89 12.05
N GLY A 723 6.47 27.09 12.48
CA GLY A 723 5.93 28.14 11.62
C GLY A 723 4.55 27.89 10.99
N VAL A 724 3.70 27.04 11.56
CA VAL A 724 2.34 26.81 11.05
C VAL A 724 1.32 27.69 11.77
N ILE A 725 0.56 28.46 10.99
CA ILE A 725 -0.61 29.22 11.48
C ILE A 725 -1.85 28.34 11.29
N ALA A 726 -2.51 28.00 12.39
CA ALA A 726 -3.71 27.18 12.41
C ALA A 726 -4.93 28.03 12.76
N PHE A 727 -5.90 28.09 11.86
CA PHE A 727 -7.18 28.77 12.08
C PHE A 727 -8.19 27.82 12.74
N ASP A 728 -9.00 28.36 13.66
CA ASP A 728 -10.05 27.59 14.34
C ASP A 728 -11.15 27.16 13.37
N VAL A 729 -11.42 28.00 12.38
CA VAL A 729 -12.34 27.76 11.26
C VAL A 729 -11.57 27.98 9.96
N ALA A 730 -11.70 27.08 8.99
CA ALA A 730 -11.03 27.22 7.69
C ALA A 730 -11.40 28.58 7.06
N PRO A 731 -10.41 29.37 6.61
CA PRO A 731 -10.68 30.62 5.91
C PRO A 731 -11.57 30.38 4.68
N ALA A 732 -12.50 31.29 4.43
CA ALA A 732 -13.48 31.17 3.35
C ALA A 732 -12.80 31.08 1.97
N ASP A 733 -13.50 30.47 1.01
CA ASP A 733 -13.03 30.38 -0.37
C ASP A 733 -12.70 31.78 -0.94
N GLY A 734 -11.49 31.92 -1.47
CA GLY A 734 -10.97 33.18 -2.00
C GLY A 734 -10.35 34.14 -0.99
N ALA A 735 -10.39 33.84 0.33
CA ALA A 735 -9.84 34.72 1.35
C ALA A 735 -8.30 34.78 1.29
N VAL A 736 -7.72 35.97 1.15
CA VAL A 736 -6.27 36.15 1.05
C VAL A 736 -5.64 36.20 2.43
N LEU A 737 -4.70 35.31 2.69
CA LEU A 737 -4.02 35.18 3.98
C LEU A 737 -2.62 35.77 3.91
N THR A 738 -2.29 36.65 4.84
CA THR A 738 -0.97 37.27 4.97
C THR A 738 -0.50 37.27 6.42
N ALA A 739 0.81 37.33 6.62
CA ALA A 739 1.38 37.52 7.94
C ALA A 739 2.71 38.29 7.91
N GLY A 740 2.99 38.96 9.03
CA GLY A 740 4.31 39.47 9.38
C GLY A 740 4.87 38.77 10.61
N PHE A 741 6.18 38.57 10.65
CA PHE A 741 6.87 37.86 11.71
C PHE A 741 8.39 38.14 11.68
N ARG A 742 9.05 37.94 12.82
CA ARG A 742 10.51 37.74 12.90
C ARG A 742 10.81 36.26 13.00
N PHE A 743 12.01 35.84 12.60
CA PHE A 743 12.40 34.44 12.61
C PHE A 743 13.90 34.25 12.81
N ASP A 744 14.26 33.06 13.27
CA ASP A 744 15.64 32.57 13.36
C ASP A 744 15.89 31.50 12.30
N VAL A 745 17.16 31.27 11.97
CA VAL A 745 17.61 30.19 11.10
C VAL A 745 18.02 28.99 11.97
N PRO A 746 17.48 27.79 11.73
CA PRO A 746 17.95 26.58 12.39
C PRO A 746 19.33 26.19 11.84
N VAL A 747 20.36 26.19 12.69
CA VAL A 747 21.73 25.87 12.30
C VAL A 747 22.34 24.84 13.25
N ARG A 748 23.44 24.20 12.83
CA ARG A 748 24.35 23.45 13.72
C ARG A 748 25.78 23.91 13.49
N PHE A 749 26.69 23.54 14.39
CA PHE A 749 28.11 23.59 14.09
C PHE A 749 28.41 22.73 12.85
N ALA A 750 29.24 23.25 11.94
CA ALA A 750 29.63 22.52 10.74
C ALA A 750 30.60 21.37 11.06
N GLU A 751 31.36 21.50 12.16
CA GLU A 751 32.45 20.60 12.56
C GLU A 751 32.30 20.13 14.01
N ASP A 752 32.86 18.95 14.33
CA ASP A 752 32.94 18.40 15.69
C ASP A 752 34.15 18.91 16.49
N ARG A 753 34.84 19.93 15.98
CA ARG A 753 35.96 20.61 16.65
C ARG A 753 35.83 22.12 16.43
N ILE A 754 36.24 22.91 17.43
CA ILE A 754 36.49 24.35 17.29
C ILE A 754 37.89 24.66 17.80
N ASP A 755 38.62 25.50 17.06
CA ASP A 755 39.98 25.91 17.40
C ASP A 755 39.95 27.25 18.12
N ILE A 756 40.56 27.30 19.32
CA ILE A 756 40.53 28.47 20.21
C ILE A 756 41.96 28.82 20.62
N ASN A 757 42.35 30.07 20.38
CA ASN A 757 43.69 30.58 20.69
C ASN A 757 43.62 31.63 21.81
N ARG A 758 44.68 31.71 22.62
CA ARG A 758 44.91 32.85 23.52
C ARG A 758 45.84 33.84 22.83
N ALA A 759 45.29 34.97 22.37
CA ALA A 759 46.04 36.01 21.68
C ALA A 759 46.85 36.90 22.64
N THR A 760 46.37 37.14 23.88
CA THR A 760 47.10 37.81 24.98
C THR A 760 46.71 37.27 26.37
N PHE A 761 47.31 37.76 27.46
CA PHE A 761 47.02 37.34 28.84
C PHE A 761 45.55 37.55 29.29
N ALA A 762 44.75 38.34 28.55
CA ALA A 762 43.35 38.64 28.86
C ALA A 762 42.39 38.59 27.63
N ALA A 763 42.85 38.13 26.47
CA ALA A 763 42.02 38.02 25.26
C ALA A 763 42.23 36.65 24.58
N GLY A 764 41.13 35.93 24.39
CA GLY A 764 41.07 34.72 23.57
C GLY A 764 40.37 35.03 22.24
N GLU A 765 40.76 34.34 21.18
CA GLU A 765 40.14 34.46 19.87
C GLU A 765 39.71 33.08 19.35
N ALA A 766 38.57 33.03 18.66
CA ALA A 766 38.12 31.89 17.87
C ALA A 766 38.18 32.32 16.39
N PRO A 767 39.24 31.95 15.64
CA PRO A 767 39.45 32.45 14.28
C PRO A 767 38.29 32.14 13.32
N SER A 768 37.65 30.98 13.51
CA SER A 768 36.50 30.54 12.73
C SER A 768 35.60 29.66 13.59
N VAL A 769 34.30 29.85 13.46
CA VAL A 769 33.25 29.01 14.05
C VAL A 769 32.20 28.79 12.95
N PRO A 770 32.41 27.80 12.07
CA PRO A 770 31.52 27.56 10.94
C PRO A 770 30.21 26.93 11.42
N LEU A 771 29.08 27.51 11.00
CA LEU A 771 27.74 26.99 11.20
C LEU A 771 27.09 26.70 9.84
N VAL A 772 26.23 25.69 9.79
CA VAL A 772 25.48 25.33 8.59
C VAL A 772 24.01 25.17 8.90
N GLU A 773 23.16 25.68 8.00
CA GLU A 773 21.71 25.55 8.09
C GLU A 773 21.28 24.07 8.05
N ILE A 774 20.31 23.76 8.90
CA ILE A 774 19.57 22.49 8.96
C ILE A 774 18.29 22.65 8.16
N ARG A 775 17.92 21.64 7.39
CA ARG A 775 16.63 21.58 6.69
C ARG A 775 15.61 20.87 7.58
N GLU A 776 14.44 21.48 7.75
CA GLU A 776 13.34 21.04 8.62
C GLU A 776 11.98 21.03 7.89
#